data_AF-A0A1V4URR1-F1
#
_entry.id   AF-A0A1V4URR1-F1
#
_cell.length_a   1.000
_cell.length_b   1.000
_cell.length_c   1.000
_cell.angle_alpha   90.00
_cell.angle_beta   90.00
_cell.angle_gamma   90.00
#
_symmetry.space_group_name_H-M   'P 1'
#
loop_
_entity.id
_entity.type
_entity.pdbx_description
1 polymer ?
#
loop_
_entity_poly.entity_id
_entity_poly.type
_entity_poly.pdbx_seq_one_letter_code
_entity_poly.pdbx_strand_id
1 'polypeptide(L)'
;MGMKVVSLLLKFLLLSAICTTIAGICIADEPGWTPITGPIEISEPGSYYLAGDILECGEPVCINITCSDVVLDGRTHLISGVFDEDTTGVFAQAPIGDFLENVSVTNISVSGFEDGVSFMRVHGGAISRNMLTKNARGIALLEAEDLLVYENNASGQIMYGKMNGAGLVLAQSHRNTFTQNTLNENGLGAESEFGGHGILAGDSSSGNVFTENTVHGNQESGIKLEMFCIGNLISKNTVAGNQDGILLLTGSGGNEVRANVIRENREFGLVLAQTSGNILRTNTIEQNPYNFYVDGLSKDEYLHDVDISNTVDGKPIYYLIDVTGRVIGKAEDPGTVYLIDCEDVQLKDSTLEKNGVGAFFWGTSRLVLENLTCRQNGAGINLGNECDSVHLSRVHCIENDGMGIFISNGRNVTIEHSSTSFNTIRGLLIHESSDVFITNTSASHNEGPGILQGTGIDIEGGRNISLGMTRTSHNLHHGIWVNGMENLVIRDGVSDENNELGIVGINSEHILVQGMRVAGNGEAGMGIMGLNDCTIANNYFNNTVNVYMADPGATATSWNMPKTAGPNIVGGPYLGGNYWAKPDGTGWSEVTPDRGDGFCNAPFVIDDDNIDNLPLHIRTEPPFYADFTANPVSGNPPLTVQFTDASDGNIMRYLYRFGDGFSSMSPNPAHTYRRPGNYTVSLTIWQMDGRTLSSKTMVKENYIRVEGAPGPDVRTNFSATPVSGTAPLQVAFTGTSTGSPILWKYSFGDGFMSTQQNPTHTYRRPGNYTVKLTVWMIGPDSKLATETIERVNYITVT
;
A
#
# COMPACT_ATOMS: atom_id res chain seq x y z
N MET A 1 -50.03 -35.04 48.98
CA MET A 1 -48.83 -34.67 49.76
C MET A 1 -48.00 -33.73 48.88
N GLY A 2 -48.36 -32.47 48.62
CA GLY A 2 -49.23 -31.56 49.36
C GLY A 2 -48.38 -30.65 50.25
N MET A 3 -48.06 -29.44 49.77
CA MET A 3 -47.52 -28.29 50.51
C MET A 3 -46.22 -28.50 51.30
N LYS A 4 -45.07 -28.10 50.72
CA LYS A 4 -43.93 -27.56 51.49
C LYS A 4 -42.82 -26.81 50.72
N VAL A 5 -42.94 -26.58 49.41
CA VAL A 5 -41.89 -25.87 48.62
C VAL A 5 -42.30 -24.47 48.13
N VAL A 6 -43.50 -24.00 48.49
CA VAL A 6 -44.01 -22.65 48.11
C VAL A 6 -43.87 -21.63 49.25
N SER A 7 -43.10 -21.93 50.31
CA SER A 7 -43.07 -21.11 51.53
C SER A 7 -41.87 -20.14 51.67
N LEU A 8 -40.90 -20.15 50.75
CA LEU A 8 -39.79 -19.17 50.76
C LEU A 8 -39.88 -18.16 49.61
N LEU A 9 -40.37 -18.56 48.43
CA LEU A 9 -40.58 -17.64 47.29
C LEU A 9 -41.79 -16.70 47.44
N LEU A 10 -42.74 -16.99 48.34
CA LEU A 10 -43.95 -16.18 48.50
C LEU A 10 -43.82 -15.04 49.53
N LYS A 11 -42.67 -14.92 50.22
CA LYS A 11 -42.37 -13.80 51.14
C LYS A 11 -41.57 -12.66 50.51
N PHE A 12 -41.04 -12.83 49.29
CA PHE A 12 -40.27 -11.81 48.57
C PHE A 12 -41.04 -11.13 47.42
N LEU A 13 -42.29 -11.54 47.15
CA LEU A 13 -43.11 -11.04 46.04
C LEU A 13 -44.26 -10.11 46.47
N LEU A 14 -44.19 -9.56 47.68
CA LEU A 14 -45.24 -8.69 48.24
C LEU A 14 -44.68 -7.39 48.81
N LEU A 15 -43.84 -6.70 48.03
CA LEU A 15 -43.46 -5.30 48.30
C LEU A 15 -43.20 -4.47 47.03
N SER A 16 -43.81 -4.87 45.90
CA SER A 16 -43.80 -4.10 44.66
C SER A 16 -45.21 -3.64 44.27
N ALA A 17 -45.89 -2.91 45.15
CA ALA A 17 -47.05 -2.12 44.77
C ALA A 17 -47.35 -1.11 45.89
N ILE A 18 -46.99 0.15 45.65
CA ILE A 18 -47.77 1.38 45.89
C ILE A 18 -46.74 2.52 45.90
N CYS A 19 -46.64 3.24 44.79
CA CYS A 19 -46.20 4.62 44.80
C CYS A 19 -47.22 5.41 44.01
N THR A 20 -48.04 6.20 44.71
CA THR A 20 -48.46 7.54 44.28
C THR A 20 -49.12 8.29 45.44
N THR A 21 -48.62 9.49 45.67
CA THR A 21 -49.22 10.67 46.34
C THR A 21 -49.21 10.81 47.87
N ILE A 22 -48.46 11.85 48.28
CA ILE A 22 -48.71 12.85 49.34
C ILE A 22 -48.55 12.42 50.81
N ALA A 23 -47.56 13.08 51.43
CA ALA A 23 -47.41 13.46 52.83
C ALA A 23 -47.45 12.38 53.93
N GLY A 24 -46.28 12.19 54.54
CA GLY A 24 -46.13 11.97 55.98
C GLY A 24 -46.89 10.78 56.56
N ILE A 25 -46.44 9.57 56.25
CA ILE A 25 -46.76 8.38 57.04
C ILE A 25 -45.44 7.67 57.32
N CYS A 26 -45.01 7.71 58.60
CA CYS A 26 -43.92 6.90 59.11
C CYS A 26 -44.25 5.44 58.81
N ILE A 27 -43.38 4.80 58.03
CA ILE A 27 -43.40 3.33 57.86
C ILE A 27 -43.17 2.78 59.26
N ALA A 28 -44.14 2.04 59.79
CA ALA A 28 -43.99 1.37 61.08
C ALA A 28 -42.77 0.43 61.02
N ASP A 29 -41.92 0.51 62.05
CA ASP A 29 -40.72 -0.31 62.20
C ASP A 29 -41.06 -1.79 61.97
N GLU A 30 -40.37 -2.45 61.04
CA GLU A 30 -40.52 -3.89 60.87
C GLU A 30 -39.94 -4.59 62.10
N PRO A 31 -40.65 -5.55 62.72
CA PRO A 31 -40.13 -6.22 63.91
C PRO A 31 -38.82 -6.96 63.57
N GLY A 32 -37.73 -6.57 64.23
CA GLY A 32 -36.42 -7.23 64.11
C GLY A 32 -35.37 -6.48 63.29
N TRP A 33 -35.70 -5.33 62.71
CA TRP A 33 -34.73 -4.44 62.07
C TRP A 33 -34.32 -3.29 62.99
N THR A 34 -33.03 -2.96 63.03
CA THR A 34 -32.47 -1.86 63.82
C THR A 34 -32.36 -0.59 62.96
N PRO A 35 -33.00 0.54 63.34
CA PRO A 35 -32.89 1.79 62.59
C PRO A 35 -31.51 2.44 62.76
N ILE A 36 -30.99 2.98 61.67
CA ILE A 36 -29.78 3.84 61.62
C ILE A 36 -30.23 5.25 61.25
N THR A 37 -29.85 6.23 62.07
CA THR A 37 -30.23 7.66 61.90
C THR A 37 -29.03 8.58 61.64
N GLY A 38 -27.82 8.03 61.58
CA GLY A 38 -26.56 8.77 61.41
C GLY A 38 -25.36 7.82 61.34
N PRO A 39 -24.13 8.34 61.25
CA PRO A 39 -22.93 7.53 61.19
C PRO A 39 -22.81 6.56 62.38
N ILE A 40 -22.38 5.31 62.13
CA ILE A 40 -22.40 4.24 63.13
C ILE A 40 -21.38 3.13 62.85
N GLU A 41 -20.93 2.47 63.91
CA GLU A 41 -20.28 1.15 63.84
C GLU A 41 -21.27 0.03 64.15
N ILE A 42 -21.40 -0.94 63.24
CA ILE A 42 -22.19 -2.17 63.37
C ILE A 42 -21.24 -3.31 63.78
N SER A 43 -21.22 -3.59 65.07
CA SER A 43 -20.36 -4.60 65.70
C SER A 43 -21.11 -5.84 66.20
N GLU A 44 -22.42 -5.92 65.97
CA GLU A 44 -23.26 -7.07 66.32
C GLU A 44 -24.04 -7.58 65.09
N PRO A 45 -24.20 -8.90 64.92
CA PRO A 45 -25.02 -9.47 63.84
C PRO A 45 -26.46 -8.97 63.86
N GLY A 46 -27.07 -8.80 62.69
CA GLY A 46 -28.48 -8.40 62.60
C GLY A 46 -28.88 -7.74 61.29
N SER A 47 -30.15 -7.31 61.26
CA SER A 47 -30.73 -6.57 60.13
C SER A 47 -30.88 -5.10 60.50
N TYR A 48 -30.40 -4.22 59.63
CA TYR A 48 -30.28 -2.77 59.85
C TYR A 48 -30.88 -2.01 58.67
N TYR A 49 -31.54 -0.88 58.93
CA TYR A 49 -32.05 -0.03 57.86
C TYR A 49 -31.79 1.44 58.11
N LEU A 50 -31.63 2.21 57.03
CA LEU A 50 -31.63 3.66 57.13
C LEU A 50 -33.05 4.16 57.40
N ALA A 51 -33.21 4.92 58.48
CA ALA A 51 -34.47 5.57 58.83
C ALA A 51 -34.66 6.95 58.14
N GLY A 52 -33.62 7.43 57.45
CA GLY A 52 -33.57 8.70 56.74
C GLY A 52 -32.22 8.88 56.04
N ASP A 53 -32.09 9.98 55.30
CA ASP A 53 -30.83 10.34 54.65
C ASP A 53 -29.78 10.75 55.69
N ILE A 54 -28.53 10.35 55.46
CA ILE A 54 -27.35 10.83 56.19
C ILE A 54 -26.63 11.81 55.28
N LEU A 55 -26.71 13.10 55.57
CA LEU A 55 -26.16 14.15 54.71
C LEU A 55 -24.85 14.70 55.27
N GLU A 56 -23.89 14.96 54.38
CA GLU A 56 -22.61 15.58 54.70
C GLU A 56 -21.87 14.87 55.86
N CYS A 57 -21.74 13.55 55.76
CA CYS A 57 -20.99 12.75 56.72
C CYS A 57 -19.54 13.27 56.81
N GLY A 58 -19.19 13.79 57.99
CA GLY A 58 -17.83 14.25 58.29
C GLY A 58 -16.92 13.19 58.92
N GLU A 59 -17.43 11.98 59.17
CA GLU A 59 -16.63 10.85 59.62
C GLU A 59 -15.91 10.20 58.42
N PRO A 60 -14.67 9.69 58.58
CA PRO A 60 -13.96 8.97 57.53
C PRO A 60 -14.75 7.77 57.01
N VAL A 61 -15.49 7.07 57.88
CA VAL A 61 -16.38 5.97 57.51
C VAL A 61 -17.78 6.28 58.03
N CYS A 62 -18.77 6.40 57.15
CA CYS A 62 -20.14 6.72 57.58
C CYS A 62 -20.81 5.52 58.26
N ILE A 63 -20.78 4.34 57.64
CA ILE A 63 -21.25 3.09 58.24
C ILE A 63 -20.12 2.07 58.23
N ASN A 64 -19.60 1.73 59.42
CA ASN A 64 -18.51 0.78 59.59
C ASN A 64 -19.06 -0.57 60.09
N ILE A 65 -18.99 -1.63 59.29
CA ILE A 65 -19.43 -2.98 59.63
C ILE A 65 -18.20 -3.80 60.01
N THR A 66 -18.16 -4.27 61.27
CA THR A 66 -17.01 -4.96 61.86
C THR A 66 -17.34 -6.37 62.35
N CYS A 67 -18.53 -6.90 62.00
CA CYS A 67 -19.00 -8.23 62.37
C CYS A 67 -19.67 -8.96 61.20
N SER A 68 -19.79 -10.28 61.33
CA SER A 68 -20.45 -11.16 60.34
C SER A 68 -21.97 -11.15 60.48
N ASP A 69 -22.67 -11.73 59.50
CA ASP A 69 -24.12 -11.92 59.49
C ASP A 69 -24.92 -10.61 59.61
N VAL A 70 -24.52 -9.62 58.82
CA VAL A 70 -25.14 -8.29 58.77
C VAL A 70 -25.90 -8.09 57.46
N VAL A 71 -27.14 -7.61 57.55
CA VAL A 71 -27.91 -7.13 56.41
C VAL A 71 -28.24 -5.65 56.61
N LEU A 72 -27.75 -4.80 55.72
CA LEU A 72 -28.04 -3.36 55.69
C LEU A 72 -28.93 -3.04 54.47
N ASP A 73 -30.12 -2.51 54.72
CA ASP A 73 -31.04 -2.01 53.70
C ASP A 73 -31.16 -0.47 53.77
N GLY A 74 -30.68 0.22 52.73
CA GLY A 74 -30.76 1.66 52.66
C GLY A 74 -32.18 2.21 52.46
N ARG A 75 -33.15 1.38 52.07
CA ARG A 75 -34.52 1.82 51.76
C ARG A 75 -34.58 3.02 50.81
N THR A 76 -33.65 3.06 49.84
CA THR A 76 -33.39 4.14 48.87
C THR A 76 -32.84 5.44 49.46
N HIS A 77 -32.61 5.52 50.77
CA HIS A 77 -32.02 6.70 51.40
C HIS A 77 -30.60 6.99 50.92
N LEU A 78 -30.25 8.27 50.99
CA LEU A 78 -28.95 8.79 50.60
C LEU A 78 -28.00 8.85 51.79
N ILE A 79 -26.78 8.35 51.59
CA ILE A 79 -25.60 8.75 52.35
C ILE A 79 -24.78 9.67 51.46
N SER A 80 -24.59 10.93 51.88
CA SER A 80 -23.64 11.85 51.25
C SER A 80 -22.48 12.19 52.16
N GLY A 81 -21.27 12.24 51.59
CA GLY A 81 -20.02 12.54 52.28
C GLY A 81 -19.40 13.86 51.86
N VAL A 82 -18.24 14.14 52.45
CA VAL A 82 -17.27 15.13 51.98
C VAL A 82 -16.21 14.38 51.18
N PHE A 83 -16.11 14.65 49.88
CA PHE A 83 -15.19 13.94 48.99
C PHE A 83 -13.74 14.25 49.36
N ASP A 84 -13.05 13.27 49.95
CA ASP A 84 -11.66 13.35 50.40
C ASP A 84 -11.02 11.94 50.37
N GLU A 85 -9.70 11.87 50.43
CA GLU A 85 -8.96 10.60 50.56
C GLU A 85 -9.33 9.88 51.88
N ASP A 86 -9.28 8.55 51.86
CA ASP A 86 -9.59 7.65 52.99
C ASP A 86 -11.05 7.76 53.50
N THR A 87 -11.98 8.23 52.65
CA THR A 87 -13.40 8.34 53.00
C THR A 87 -14.25 7.21 52.42
N THR A 88 -15.17 6.66 53.21
CA THR A 88 -16.04 5.55 52.78
C THR A 88 -17.47 5.72 53.26
N GLY A 89 -18.44 5.54 52.37
CA GLY A 89 -19.86 5.56 52.73
C GLY A 89 -20.26 4.35 53.56
N VAL A 90 -20.09 3.14 53.03
CA VAL A 90 -20.32 1.89 53.76
C VAL A 90 -19.08 1.01 53.67
N PHE A 91 -18.44 0.74 54.80
CA PHE A 91 -17.23 -0.08 54.86
C PHE A 91 -17.50 -1.36 55.66
N ALA A 92 -17.40 -2.53 55.04
CA ALA A 92 -17.32 -3.80 55.75
C ALA A 92 -15.87 -4.25 55.80
N GLN A 93 -15.31 -4.43 57.00
CA GLN A 93 -13.90 -4.77 57.15
C GLN A 93 -13.62 -5.76 58.28
N ALA A 94 -12.78 -6.75 57.98
CA ALA A 94 -12.13 -7.60 58.99
C ALA A 94 -10.66 -7.21 59.20
N PRO A 95 -10.05 -7.51 60.37
CA PRO A 95 -8.61 -7.44 60.55
C PRO A 95 -7.82 -8.37 59.60
N ILE A 96 -6.53 -8.10 59.40
CA ILE A 96 -5.65 -8.96 58.58
C ILE A 96 -5.64 -10.38 59.15
N GLY A 97 -5.90 -11.37 58.30
CA GLY A 97 -5.92 -12.79 58.66
C GLY A 97 -7.30 -13.32 59.09
N ASP A 98 -8.29 -12.45 59.22
CA ASP A 98 -9.69 -12.80 59.50
C ASP A 98 -10.59 -12.39 58.31
N PHE A 99 -11.82 -12.92 58.30
CA PHE A 99 -12.86 -12.55 57.33
C PHE A 99 -14.18 -12.25 58.04
N LEU A 100 -14.94 -11.29 57.51
CA LEU A 100 -16.36 -11.17 57.83
C LEU A 100 -17.14 -12.14 56.94
N GLU A 101 -18.09 -12.86 57.52
CA GLU A 101 -18.96 -13.78 56.79
C GLU A 101 -20.32 -13.14 56.53
N ASN A 102 -20.88 -13.36 55.35
CA ASN A 102 -22.29 -13.11 55.04
C ASN A 102 -22.76 -11.67 55.35
N VAL A 103 -22.04 -10.68 54.81
CA VAL A 103 -22.41 -9.26 54.92
C VAL A 103 -23.15 -8.83 53.65
N SER A 104 -24.31 -8.21 53.80
CA SER A 104 -25.13 -7.74 52.67
C SER A 104 -25.49 -6.26 52.78
N VAL A 105 -25.30 -5.50 51.71
CA VAL A 105 -25.67 -4.08 51.60
C VAL A 105 -26.57 -3.89 50.38
N THR A 106 -27.80 -3.43 50.60
CA THR A 106 -28.79 -3.31 49.52
C THR A 106 -29.56 -1.98 49.53
N ASN A 107 -30.02 -1.58 48.35
CA ASN A 107 -31.01 -0.52 48.17
C ASN A 107 -30.61 0.80 48.84
N ILE A 108 -29.35 1.19 48.75
CA ILE A 108 -28.81 2.43 49.30
C ILE A 108 -28.30 3.35 48.20
N SER A 109 -28.44 4.66 48.38
CA SER A 109 -27.74 5.65 47.55
C SER A 109 -26.52 6.18 48.29
N VAL A 110 -25.34 6.18 47.66
CA VAL A 110 -24.09 6.67 48.28
C VAL A 110 -23.35 7.61 47.34
N SER A 111 -22.92 8.77 47.85
CA SER A 111 -22.27 9.80 47.05
C SER A 111 -21.26 10.65 47.81
N GLY A 112 -20.18 11.08 47.14
CA GLY A 112 -19.22 12.04 47.69
C GLY A 112 -18.20 11.43 48.65
N PHE A 113 -17.76 10.20 48.40
CA PHE A 113 -16.69 9.51 49.14
C PHE A 113 -15.57 9.07 48.20
N GLU A 114 -14.42 8.67 48.72
CA GLU A 114 -13.49 7.86 47.94
C GLU A 114 -14.18 6.53 47.58
N ASP A 115 -14.63 5.78 48.57
CA ASP A 115 -15.38 4.54 48.37
C ASP A 115 -16.86 4.70 48.68
N GLY A 116 -17.73 4.39 47.72
CA GLY A 116 -19.17 4.28 47.96
C GLY A 116 -19.48 3.12 48.92
N VAL A 117 -19.29 1.89 48.43
CA VAL A 117 -19.39 0.67 49.23
C VAL A 117 -18.08 -0.11 49.10
N SER A 118 -17.39 -0.31 50.23
CA SER A 118 -16.10 -1.02 50.28
C SER A 118 -16.22 -2.27 51.14
N PHE A 119 -15.83 -3.42 50.60
CA PHE A 119 -15.74 -4.68 51.34
C PHE A 119 -14.28 -5.13 51.34
N MET A 120 -13.66 -5.17 52.51
CA MET A 120 -12.29 -5.62 52.72
C MET A 120 -12.27 -6.88 53.58
N ARG A 121 -11.75 -7.99 53.05
CA ARG A 121 -11.74 -9.30 53.73
C ARG A 121 -13.14 -9.75 54.17
N VAL A 122 -14.03 -9.86 53.18
CA VAL A 122 -15.40 -10.35 53.35
C VAL A 122 -15.61 -11.61 52.52
N HIS A 123 -16.17 -12.65 53.13
CA HIS A 123 -16.53 -13.91 52.49
C HIS A 123 -18.07 -14.04 52.46
N GLY A 124 -18.63 -14.15 51.26
CA GLY A 124 -20.07 -14.34 51.08
C GLY A 124 -20.94 -13.14 51.45
N GLY A 125 -22.18 -13.16 50.96
CA GLY A 125 -23.13 -12.05 51.08
C GLY A 125 -23.35 -11.34 49.75
N ALA A 126 -23.90 -10.12 49.79
CA ALA A 126 -24.30 -9.43 48.57
C ALA A 126 -24.24 -7.90 48.63
N ILE A 127 -23.86 -7.28 47.51
CA ILE A 127 -24.02 -5.83 47.29
C ILE A 127 -25.04 -5.67 46.17
N SER A 128 -26.22 -5.09 46.46
CA SER A 128 -27.29 -5.09 45.46
C SER A 128 -28.20 -3.88 45.40
N ARG A 129 -28.65 -3.52 44.19
CA ARG A 129 -29.64 -2.45 43.98
C ARG A 129 -29.21 -1.09 44.54
N ASN A 130 -27.91 -0.85 44.63
CA ASN A 130 -27.38 0.39 45.15
C ASN A 130 -27.19 1.43 44.05
N MET A 131 -27.31 2.72 44.39
CA MET A 131 -27.03 3.84 43.51
C MET A 131 -25.79 4.59 44.00
N LEU A 132 -24.68 4.43 43.30
CA LEU A 132 -23.36 4.85 43.74
C LEU A 132 -22.85 5.88 42.73
N THR A 133 -22.79 7.15 43.13
CA THR A 133 -22.51 8.25 42.20
C THR A 133 -21.57 9.26 42.81
N LYS A 134 -20.70 9.88 42.01
CA LYS A 134 -19.74 10.89 42.50
C LYS A 134 -18.85 10.41 43.65
N ASN A 135 -18.56 9.11 43.70
CA ASN A 135 -17.48 8.58 44.51
C ASN A 135 -16.25 8.41 43.61
N ALA A 136 -15.08 8.15 44.18
CA ALA A 136 -13.93 7.75 43.37
C ALA A 136 -14.13 6.32 42.86
N ARG A 137 -14.40 5.40 43.78
CA ARG A 137 -14.79 4.01 43.52
C ARG A 137 -16.24 3.82 43.94
N GLY A 138 -17.08 3.39 43.01
CA GLY A 138 -18.47 3.06 43.33
C GLY A 138 -18.52 1.89 44.32
N ILE A 139 -17.96 0.75 43.89
CA ILE A 139 -17.79 -0.45 44.71
C ILE A 139 -16.31 -0.83 44.73
N ALA A 140 -15.75 -1.05 45.92
CA ALA A 140 -14.39 -1.54 46.10
C ALA A 140 -14.40 -2.89 46.82
N LEU A 141 -13.77 -3.89 46.22
CA LEU A 141 -13.59 -5.22 46.81
C LEU A 141 -12.10 -5.51 46.97
N LEU A 142 -11.67 -5.70 48.22
CA LEU A 142 -10.27 -5.87 48.59
C LEU A 142 -10.16 -7.16 49.39
N GLU A 143 -9.42 -8.16 48.89
CA GLU A 143 -9.33 -9.48 49.53
C GLU A 143 -10.73 -10.11 49.78
N ALA A 144 -11.70 -9.87 48.89
CA ALA A 144 -13.08 -10.31 49.07
C ALA A 144 -13.41 -11.56 48.25
N GLU A 145 -14.22 -12.46 48.82
CA GLU A 145 -14.49 -13.76 48.24
C GLU A 145 -15.98 -14.13 48.21
N ASP A 146 -16.37 -14.87 47.16
CA ASP A 146 -17.68 -15.54 47.05
C ASP A 146 -18.91 -14.59 47.20
N LEU A 147 -18.76 -13.30 46.84
CA LEU A 147 -19.82 -12.29 46.87
C LEU A 147 -20.72 -12.33 45.63
N LEU A 148 -21.99 -11.97 45.82
CA LEU A 148 -22.92 -11.66 44.73
C LEU A 148 -23.17 -10.14 44.64
N VAL A 149 -22.67 -9.51 43.57
CA VAL A 149 -22.82 -8.08 43.31
C VAL A 149 -23.76 -7.88 42.13
N TYR A 150 -24.98 -7.38 42.37
CA TYR A 150 -25.99 -7.37 41.31
C TYR A 150 -26.98 -6.22 41.33
N GLU A 151 -27.48 -5.85 40.14
CA GLU A 151 -28.46 -4.76 39.96
C GLU A 151 -27.99 -3.40 40.53
N ASN A 152 -26.68 -3.19 40.73
CA ASN A 152 -26.16 -1.90 41.19
C ASN A 152 -25.99 -0.93 40.02
N ASN A 153 -26.16 0.35 40.31
CA ASN A 153 -25.80 1.43 39.40
C ASN A 153 -24.62 2.20 40.02
N ALA A 154 -23.40 1.92 39.56
CA ALA A 154 -22.19 2.62 39.94
C ALA A 154 -21.69 3.46 38.76
N SER A 155 -22.34 4.61 38.56
CA SER A 155 -22.13 5.50 37.41
C SER A 155 -21.75 6.91 37.85
N GLY A 156 -20.99 7.62 37.01
CA GLY A 156 -20.59 8.99 37.28
C GLY A 156 -19.61 9.13 38.44
N GLN A 157 -18.70 8.17 38.60
CA GLN A 157 -17.57 8.28 39.53
C GLN A 157 -16.59 9.38 39.09
N ILE A 158 -15.91 9.99 40.05
CA ILE A 158 -15.05 11.17 39.87
C ILE A 158 -13.58 10.79 40.11
N MET A 159 -12.70 11.26 39.23
CA MET A 159 -11.26 11.18 39.40
C MET A 159 -10.73 12.44 40.10
N TYR A 160 -9.82 12.26 41.05
CA TYR A 160 -9.09 13.35 41.68
C TYR A 160 -7.75 12.86 42.25
N GLY A 161 -6.66 13.56 41.94
CA GLY A 161 -5.34 13.23 42.46
C GLY A 161 -4.91 11.81 42.10
N LYS A 162 -4.74 10.96 43.13
CA LYS A 162 -4.34 9.55 42.99
C LYS A 162 -5.52 8.57 43.01
N MET A 163 -6.74 9.06 43.09
CA MET A 163 -7.92 8.20 43.10
C MET A 163 -8.34 7.86 41.66
N ASN A 164 -8.66 6.59 41.40
CA ASN A 164 -9.30 6.19 40.14
C ASN A 164 -10.79 6.54 40.19
N GLY A 165 -11.38 6.79 39.02
CA GLY A 165 -12.79 7.07 38.87
C GLY A 165 -13.51 5.85 38.36
N ALA A 166 -13.56 4.77 39.14
CA ALA A 166 -14.03 3.46 38.69
C ALA A 166 -15.40 3.07 39.26
N GLY A 167 -16.26 2.48 38.42
CA GLY A 167 -17.55 1.95 38.89
C GLY A 167 -17.38 0.78 39.87
N LEU A 168 -16.49 -0.15 39.52
CA LEU A 168 -16.16 -1.33 40.32
C LEU A 168 -14.65 -1.59 40.30
N VAL A 169 -14.07 -1.79 41.48
CA VAL A 169 -12.65 -2.12 41.66
C VAL A 169 -12.49 -3.42 42.44
N LEU A 170 -11.58 -4.27 41.98
CA LEU A 170 -11.18 -5.50 42.67
C LEU A 170 -9.66 -5.59 42.80
N ALA A 171 -9.19 -5.98 43.99
CA ALA A 171 -7.81 -6.37 44.24
C ALA A 171 -7.80 -7.64 45.11
N GLN A 172 -6.96 -8.62 44.74
CA GLN A 172 -6.84 -9.91 45.45
C GLN A 172 -8.18 -10.57 45.78
N SER A 173 -9.18 -10.40 44.91
CA SER A 173 -10.56 -10.82 45.18
C SER A 173 -10.93 -12.00 44.30
N HIS A 174 -11.66 -12.97 44.86
CA HIS A 174 -11.79 -14.27 44.24
C HIS A 174 -13.24 -14.79 44.20
N ARG A 175 -13.60 -15.47 43.11
CA ARG A 175 -14.87 -16.21 42.98
C ARG A 175 -16.14 -15.35 43.19
N ASN A 176 -16.04 -14.04 42.99
CA ASN A 176 -17.18 -13.13 43.09
C ASN A 176 -17.98 -13.12 41.77
N THR A 177 -19.28 -12.90 41.85
CA THR A 177 -20.17 -12.78 40.69
C THR A 177 -20.76 -11.38 40.59
N PHE A 178 -20.51 -10.72 39.47
CA PHE A 178 -21.01 -9.38 39.13
C PHE A 178 -22.02 -9.51 38.01
N THR A 179 -23.30 -9.30 38.31
CA THR A 179 -24.36 -9.48 37.32
C THR A 179 -25.36 -8.35 37.25
N GLN A 180 -25.75 -7.95 36.04
CA GLN A 180 -26.80 -6.93 35.82
C GLN A 180 -26.47 -5.57 36.47
N ASN A 181 -25.18 -5.24 36.62
CA ASN A 181 -24.77 -3.92 37.09
C ASN A 181 -24.67 -2.93 35.92
N THR A 182 -24.90 -1.65 36.23
CA THR A 182 -24.73 -0.51 35.31
C THR A 182 -23.54 0.31 35.78
N LEU A 183 -22.53 0.45 34.93
CA LEU A 183 -21.20 1.00 35.27
C LEU A 183 -20.81 2.04 34.21
N ASN A 184 -21.49 3.17 34.23
CA ASN A 184 -21.46 4.11 33.11
C ASN A 184 -20.84 5.46 33.47
N GLU A 185 -20.30 6.13 32.46
CA GLU A 185 -19.84 7.52 32.54
C GLU A 185 -18.89 7.78 33.73
N ASN A 186 -18.09 6.77 34.10
CA ASN A 186 -17.11 6.89 35.17
C ASN A 186 -15.83 7.57 34.65
N GLY A 187 -15.09 8.19 35.57
CA GLY A 187 -13.91 8.98 35.22
C GLY A 187 -14.19 10.47 35.06
N LEU A 188 -15.20 11.04 35.70
CA LEU A 188 -15.47 12.48 35.57
C LEU A 188 -14.37 13.29 36.27
N GLY A 189 -13.95 14.41 35.71
CA GLY A 189 -12.99 15.32 36.36
C GLY A 189 -11.69 15.49 35.58
N ALA A 190 -10.63 15.92 36.27
CA ALA A 190 -9.29 16.04 35.69
C ALA A 190 -8.65 14.65 35.53
N GLU A 191 -7.72 14.52 34.57
CA GLU A 191 -6.99 13.27 34.35
C GLU A 191 -6.29 12.82 35.64
N SER A 192 -6.36 11.51 35.91
CA SER A 192 -5.74 10.81 37.04
C SER A 192 -4.78 9.77 36.49
N GLU A 193 -3.72 9.45 37.24
CA GLU A 193 -2.75 8.41 36.88
C GLU A 193 -3.38 7.01 36.80
N PHE A 194 -4.56 6.82 37.39
CA PHE A 194 -5.25 5.53 37.49
C PHE A 194 -6.58 5.46 36.73
N GLY A 195 -6.94 6.53 36.01
CA GLY A 195 -8.00 6.47 35.01
C GLY A 195 -9.44 6.29 35.50
N GLY A 196 -10.33 6.22 34.51
CA GLY A 196 -11.78 6.18 34.69
C GLY A 196 -12.40 4.95 34.05
N HIS A 197 -12.69 3.93 34.87
CA HIS A 197 -13.03 2.58 34.38
C HIS A 197 -14.47 2.18 34.72
N GLY A 198 -15.08 1.33 33.89
CA GLY A 198 -16.29 0.62 34.29
C GLY A 198 -16.00 -0.42 35.36
N ILE A 199 -15.17 -1.41 35.00
CA ILE A 199 -14.66 -2.48 35.86
C ILE A 199 -13.14 -2.48 35.78
N LEU A 200 -12.49 -2.38 36.93
CA LEU A 200 -11.06 -2.55 37.09
C LEU A 200 -10.78 -3.73 38.04
N ALA A 201 -10.19 -4.78 37.52
CA ALA A 201 -9.75 -5.92 38.32
C ALA A 201 -8.23 -6.09 38.19
N GLY A 202 -7.56 -6.05 39.34
CA GLY A 202 -6.11 -6.12 39.43
C GLY A 202 -5.62 -7.06 40.53
N ASP A 203 -4.31 -7.03 40.74
CA ASP A 203 -3.61 -7.66 41.86
C ASP A 203 -3.99 -9.13 42.07
N SER A 204 -3.77 -9.96 41.05
CA SER A 204 -3.98 -11.42 41.12
C SER A 204 -5.42 -11.86 41.43
N SER A 205 -6.43 -11.01 41.21
CA SER A 205 -7.84 -11.40 41.34
C SER A 205 -8.20 -12.54 40.38
N SER A 206 -8.94 -13.55 40.85
CA SER A 206 -9.13 -14.79 40.08
C SER A 206 -10.48 -15.47 40.27
N GLY A 207 -10.95 -16.18 39.24
CA GLY A 207 -12.20 -16.95 39.30
C GLY A 207 -13.47 -16.09 39.40
N ASN A 208 -13.37 -14.78 39.17
CA ASN A 208 -14.52 -13.88 39.19
C ASN A 208 -15.35 -14.02 37.91
N VAL A 209 -16.65 -13.75 38.02
CA VAL A 209 -17.60 -13.81 36.91
C VAL A 209 -18.23 -12.44 36.70
N PHE A 210 -17.91 -11.80 35.58
CA PHE A 210 -18.55 -10.55 35.14
C PHE A 210 -19.55 -10.88 34.05
N THR A 211 -20.84 -10.89 34.37
CA THR A 211 -21.88 -11.30 33.42
C THR A 211 -23.07 -10.38 33.31
N GLU A 212 -23.64 -10.21 32.10
CA GLU A 212 -24.87 -9.43 31.90
C GLU A 212 -24.79 -7.98 32.42
N ASN A 213 -23.59 -7.38 32.50
CA ASN A 213 -23.42 -5.99 32.92
C ASN A 213 -23.50 -5.04 31.71
N THR A 214 -23.93 -3.81 31.97
CA THR A 214 -23.89 -2.69 31.02
C THR A 214 -22.77 -1.75 31.43
N VAL A 215 -21.79 -1.58 30.54
CA VAL A 215 -20.59 -0.79 30.78
C VAL A 215 -20.41 0.21 29.65
N HIS A 216 -20.78 1.47 29.89
CA HIS A 216 -20.91 2.45 28.82
C HIS A 216 -20.31 3.82 29.12
N GLY A 217 -19.60 4.40 28.16
CA GLY A 217 -19.23 5.81 28.21
C GLY A 217 -18.14 6.17 29.23
N ASN A 218 -17.37 5.21 29.73
CA ASN A 218 -16.30 5.48 30.69
C ASN A 218 -15.13 6.21 30.00
N GLN A 219 -14.39 7.04 30.74
CA GLN A 219 -13.32 7.86 30.15
C GLN A 219 -12.16 7.02 29.59
N GLU A 220 -11.82 5.92 30.27
CA GLU A 220 -10.81 4.97 29.80
C GLU A 220 -11.48 3.64 29.39
N SER A 221 -11.20 2.54 30.09
CA SER A 221 -11.67 1.22 29.69
C SER A 221 -13.06 0.87 30.23
N GLY A 222 -13.79 0.06 29.47
CA GLY A 222 -14.99 -0.62 29.95
C GLY A 222 -14.63 -1.67 31.00
N ILE A 223 -13.93 -2.73 30.62
CA ILE A 223 -13.51 -3.82 31.52
C ILE A 223 -12.00 -4.02 31.37
N LYS A 224 -11.24 -3.86 32.44
CA LYS A 224 -9.79 -4.07 32.47
C LYS A 224 -9.42 -5.14 33.50
N LEU A 225 -8.71 -6.16 33.04
CA LEU A 225 -8.01 -7.15 33.86
C LEU A 225 -6.51 -6.93 33.71
N GLU A 226 -5.82 -6.67 34.81
CA GLU A 226 -4.37 -6.45 34.80
C GLU A 226 -3.66 -7.08 36.00
N MET A 227 -2.33 -7.08 35.98
CA MET A 227 -1.49 -7.55 37.09
C MET A 227 -1.84 -8.98 37.54
N PHE A 228 -1.73 -9.93 36.59
CA PHE A 228 -1.89 -11.36 36.82
C PHE A 228 -3.31 -11.80 37.26
N CYS A 229 -4.35 -11.13 36.75
CA CYS A 229 -5.73 -11.59 36.93
C CYS A 229 -6.02 -12.83 36.08
N ILE A 230 -6.25 -13.98 36.71
CA ILE A 230 -6.33 -15.27 36.00
C ILE A 230 -7.66 -16.02 36.22
N GLY A 231 -8.06 -16.83 35.24
CA GLY A 231 -9.20 -17.74 35.39
C GLY A 231 -10.56 -17.06 35.62
N ASN A 232 -10.69 -15.78 35.26
CA ASN A 232 -11.94 -15.04 35.34
C ASN A 232 -12.81 -15.29 34.10
N LEU A 233 -14.12 -15.12 34.24
CA LEU A 233 -15.11 -15.22 33.16
C LEU A 233 -15.74 -13.85 32.89
N ILE A 234 -15.61 -13.35 31.68
CA ILE A 234 -16.30 -12.15 31.18
C ILE A 234 -17.32 -12.61 30.15
N SER A 235 -18.62 -12.53 30.46
CA SER A 235 -19.64 -13.01 29.52
C SER A 235 -20.91 -12.20 29.40
N LYS A 236 -21.51 -12.12 28.20
CA LYS A 236 -22.82 -11.47 27.99
C LYS A 236 -22.89 -10.00 28.43
N ASN A 237 -21.75 -9.31 28.53
CA ASN A 237 -21.73 -7.89 28.86
C ASN A 237 -21.95 -7.06 27.59
N THR A 238 -22.56 -5.90 27.77
CA THR A 238 -22.59 -4.84 26.74
C THR A 238 -21.55 -3.80 27.12
N VAL A 239 -20.49 -3.69 26.32
CA VAL A 239 -19.37 -2.77 26.55
C VAL A 239 -19.27 -1.79 25.39
N ALA A 240 -19.67 -0.53 25.61
CA ALA A 240 -19.78 0.42 24.51
C ALA A 240 -19.41 1.87 24.85
N GLY A 241 -18.96 2.65 23.87
CA GLY A 241 -18.74 4.09 24.06
C GLY A 241 -17.63 4.46 25.04
N ASN A 242 -16.83 3.51 25.51
CA ASN A 242 -15.66 3.77 26.37
C ASN A 242 -14.48 4.25 25.50
N GLN A 243 -13.33 4.62 26.07
CA GLN A 243 -12.12 4.75 25.24
C GLN A 243 -11.75 3.38 24.70
N ASP A 244 -11.61 2.40 25.60
CA ASP A 244 -11.33 1.02 25.27
C ASP A 244 -12.44 0.09 25.77
N GLY A 245 -12.74 -0.96 25.01
CA GLY A 245 -13.74 -1.95 25.41
C GLY A 245 -13.23 -2.87 26.54
N ILE A 246 -12.68 -4.01 26.16
CA ILE A 246 -12.19 -5.04 27.08
C ILE A 246 -10.68 -5.22 26.93
N LEU A 247 -9.94 -5.05 28.02
CA LEU A 247 -8.49 -5.14 28.07
C LEU A 247 -8.05 -6.26 29.01
N LEU A 248 -7.24 -7.20 28.50
CA LEU A 248 -6.57 -8.23 29.29
C LEU A 248 -5.06 -8.00 29.18
N LEU A 249 -4.45 -7.53 30.26
CA LEU A 249 -3.09 -7.00 30.26
C LEU A 249 -2.19 -7.70 31.28
N THR A 250 -0.87 -7.61 31.08
CA THR A 250 0.17 -7.84 32.12
C THR A 250 -0.01 -9.17 32.87
N GLY A 251 0.19 -10.29 32.16
CA GLY A 251 0.15 -11.63 32.74
C GLY A 251 -1.25 -12.14 33.11
N SER A 252 -2.31 -11.41 32.77
CA SER A 252 -3.71 -11.79 33.05
C SER A 252 -4.19 -12.86 32.07
N GLY A 253 -3.66 -14.08 32.21
CA GLY A 253 -3.90 -15.22 31.32
C GLY A 253 -4.97 -16.20 31.79
N GLY A 254 -5.34 -17.13 30.90
CA GLY A 254 -6.30 -18.19 31.23
C GLY A 254 -7.72 -17.72 31.54
N ASN A 255 -8.09 -16.50 31.14
CA ASN A 255 -9.44 -15.97 31.30
C ASN A 255 -10.34 -16.41 30.14
N GLU A 256 -11.64 -16.52 30.39
CA GLU A 256 -12.64 -16.81 29.37
C GLU A 256 -13.45 -15.53 29.05
N VAL A 257 -13.45 -15.11 27.78
CA VAL A 257 -14.24 -13.99 27.30
C VAL A 257 -15.25 -14.52 26.29
N ARG A 258 -16.54 -14.48 26.62
CA ARG A 258 -17.55 -15.05 25.72
C ARG A 258 -18.88 -14.31 25.61
N ALA A 259 -19.47 -14.32 24.42
CA ALA A 259 -20.80 -13.78 24.18
C ALA A 259 -20.97 -12.30 24.58
N ASN A 260 -19.89 -11.52 24.59
CA ASN A 260 -19.96 -10.08 24.85
C ASN A 260 -20.25 -9.30 23.56
N VAL A 261 -20.90 -8.14 23.72
CA VAL A 261 -21.09 -7.17 22.65
C VAL A 261 -20.22 -5.96 22.96
N ILE A 262 -19.21 -5.72 22.12
CA ILE A 262 -18.15 -4.73 22.33
C ILE A 262 -18.16 -3.77 21.15
N ARG A 263 -18.66 -2.55 21.33
CA ARG A 263 -18.93 -1.67 20.19
C ARG A 263 -18.80 -0.19 20.45
N GLU A 264 -18.54 0.58 19.40
CA GLU A 264 -18.54 2.05 19.45
C GLU A 264 -17.56 2.63 20.51
N ASN A 265 -16.53 1.88 20.91
CA ASN A 265 -15.47 2.44 21.76
C ASN A 265 -14.56 3.35 20.93
N ARG A 266 -13.91 4.33 21.56
CA ARG A 266 -13.21 5.41 20.88
C ARG A 266 -11.83 5.03 20.34
N GLU A 267 -11.28 3.91 20.78
CA GLU A 267 -9.95 3.44 20.38
C GLU A 267 -9.96 1.92 20.12
N PHE A 268 -9.84 1.08 21.16
CA PHE A 268 -9.83 -0.37 21.02
C PHE A 268 -11.13 -1.06 21.44
N GLY A 269 -11.48 -2.16 20.76
CA GLY A 269 -12.57 -3.06 21.12
C GLY A 269 -12.12 -4.09 22.16
N LEU A 270 -11.37 -5.10 21.74
CA LEU A 270 -10.83 -6.14 22.62
C LEU A 270 -9.33 -6.32 22.41
N VAL A 271 -8.56 -6.21 23.49
CA VAL A 271 -7.09 -6.27 23.48
C VAL A 271 -6.59 -7.36 24.42
N LEU A 272 -5.65 -8.16 23.91
CA LEU A 272 -4.83 -9.09 24.68
C LEU A 272 -3.39 -8.60 24.61
N ALA A 273 -2.85 -8.03 25.69
CA ALA A 273 -1.47 -7.55 25.69
C ALA A 273 -0.64 -8.20 26.81
N GLN A 274 0.52 -8.74 26.45
CA GLN A 274 1.44 -9.40 27.39
C GLN A 274 0.73 -10.45 28.25
N THR A 275 -0.12 -11.27 27.63
CA THR A 275 -0.95 -12.28 28.27
C THR A 275 -0.95 -13.56 27.43
N SER A 276 -1.39 -14.69 27.99
CA SER A 276 -1.44 -15.97 27.27
C SER A 276 -2.61 -16.85 27.74
N GLY A 277 -2.97 -17.86 26.95
CA GLY A 277 -3.92 -18.91 27.35
C GLY A 277 -5.37 -18.48 27.51
N ASN A 278 -5.74 -17.23 27.19
CA ASN A 278 -7.14 -16.79 27.20
C ASN A 278 -7.99 -17.51 26.15
N ILE A 279 -9.26 -17.70 26.47
CA ILE A 279 -10.27 -18.39 25.63
C ILE A 279 -11.31 -17.38 25.18
N LEU A 280 -11.47 -17.19 23.87
CA LEU A 280 -12.44 -16.25 23.31
C LEU A 280 -13.50 -16.99 22.51
N ARG A 281 -14.79 -16.78 22.78
CA ARG A 281 -15.90 -17.41 22.06
C ARG A 281 -17.07 -16.47 21.85
N THR A 282 -17.68 -16.50 20.67
CA THR A 282 -18.97 -15.87 20.37
C THR A 282 -19.05 -14.37 20.70
N ASN A 283 -17.92 -13.66 20.75
CA ASN A 283 -17.91 -12.22 21.00
C ASN A 283 -18.19 -11.46 19.69
N THR A 284 -19.01 -10.41 19.78
CA THR A 284 -19.26 -9.48 18.69
C THR A 284 -18.52 -8.18 18.98
N ILE A 285 -17.53 -7.87 18.15
CA ILE A 285 -16.68 -6.69 18.28
C ILE A 285 -16.87 -5.85 17.03
N GLU A 286 -17.45 -4.67 17.13
CA GLU A 286 -17.84 -3.91 15.93
C GLU A 286 -17.81 -2.41 16.15
N GLN A 287 -17.60 -1.65 15.07
CA GLN A 287 -17.67 -0.19 15.09
C GLN A 287 -16.70 0.48 16.08
N ASN A 288 -15.59 -0.20 16.41
CA ASN A 288 -14.45 0.41 17.08
C ASN A 288 -13.41 0.79 16.00
N PRO A 289 -12.58 1.82 16.19
CA PRO A 289 -11.45 2.08 15.29
C PRO A 289 -10.55 0.85 15.11
N TYR A 290 -10.25 0.16 16.22
CA TYR A 290 -9.57 -1.13 16.22
C TYR A 290 -10.40 -2.18 16.98
N ASN A 291 -10.99 -3.13 16.29
CA ASN A 291 -11.84 -4.14 16.90
C ASN A 291 -11.03 -5.13 17.75
N PHE A 292 -10.09 -5.85 17.14
CA PHE A 292 -9.30 -6.87 17.85
C PHE A 292 -7.81 -6.60 17.75
N TYR A 293 -7.09 -6.76 18.86
CA TYR A 293 -5.64 -6.64 18.89
C TYR A 293 -5.02 -7.62 19.88
N VAL A 294 -3.86 -8.17 19.50
CA VAL A 294 -3.00 -8.99 20.34
C VAL A 294 -1.59 -8.44 20.24
N ASP A 295 -1.02 -8.08 21.37
CA ASP A 295 0.31 -7.50 21.49
C ASP A 295 1.17 -8.33 22.44
N GLY A 296 2.17 -9.01 21.90
CA GLY A 296 3.05 -9.90 22.65
C GLY A 296 4.50 -9.58 22.38
N LEU A 297 5.32 -9.68 23.43
CA LEU A 297 6.78 -9.55 23.37
C LEU A 297 7.47 -10.89 23.06
N SER A 298 6.75 -11.99 23.20
CA SER A 298 7.25 -13.36 23.00
C SER A 298 6.18 -14.23 22.33
N LYS A 299 6.60 -15.35 21.73
CA LYS A 299 5.68 -16.30 21.09
C LYS A 299 4.58 -16.80 22.03
N ASP A 300 4.93 -17.06 23.30
CA ASP A 300 4.01 -17.60 24.29
C ASP A 300 2.82 -16.67 24.57
N GLU A 301 3.02 -15.35 24.40
CA GLU A 301 1.98 -14.32 24.55
C GLU A 301 1.01 -14.26 23.36
N TYR A 302 1.26 -15.03 22.30
CA TYR A 302 0.31 -15.25 21.20
C TYR A 302 -0.36 -16.62 21.28
N LEU A 303 -0.16 -17.39 22.35
CA LEU A 303 -0.81 -18.69 22.51
C LEU A 303 -2.17 -18.54 23.20
N HIS A 304 -3.16 -18.11 22.41
CA HIS A 304 -4.55 -17.97 22.83
C HIS A 304 -5.46 -18.97 22.12
N ASP A 305 -6.53 -19.38 22.80
CA ASP A 305 -7.58 -20.20 22.19
C ASP A 305 -8.71 -19.28 21.69
N VAL A 306 -8.62 -18.86 20.43
CA VAL A 306 -9.61 -18.00 19.77
C VAL A 306 -10.22 -18.76 18.60
N ASP A 307 -11.53 -18.95 18.59
CA ASP A 307 -12.21 -19.60 17.47
C ASP A 307 -12.93 -18.60 16.56
N ILE A 308 -13.40 -19.11 15.42
CA ILE A 308 -14.10 -18.33 14.38
C ILE A 308 -15.49 -17.84 14.81
N SER A 309 -15.97 -18.18 16.01
CA SER A 309 -17.25 -17.66 16.50
C SER A 309 -17.15 -16.23 16.99
N ASN A 310 -15.93 -15.72 17.19
CA ASN A 310 -15.66 -14.30 17.44
C ASN A 310 -15.64 -13.53 16.12
N THR A 311 -16.30 -12.39 16.10
CA THR A 311 -16.42 -11.57 14.89
C THR A 311 -15.95 -10.15 15.11
N VAL A 312 -15.24 -9.60 14.12
CA VAL A 312 -14.89 -8.18 13.97
C VAL A 312 -15.67 -7.58 12.81
N ASP A 313 -16.51 -6.59 13.05
CA ASP A 313 -17.43 -5.99 12.06
C ASP A 313 -18.21 -7.05 11.24
N GLY A 314 -18.67 -8.09 11.93
CA GLY A 314 -19.44 -9.20 11.34
C GLY A 314 -18.61 -10.26 10.62
N LYS A 315 -17.29 -10.11 10.52
CA LYS A 315 -16.37 -11.08 9.92
C LYS A 315 -15.66 -11.93 10.96
N PRO A 316 -15.44 -13.23 10.75
CA PRO A 316 -14.74 -14.09 11.71
C PRO A 316 -13.27 -13.71 11.92
N ILE A 317 -12.80 -13.85 13.16
CA ILE A 317 -11.37 -13.84 13.48
C ILE A 317 -10.80 -15.22 13.15
N TYR A 318 -9.74 -15.27 12.33
CA TYR A 318 -8.99 -16.50 12.11
C TYR A 318 -7.73 -16.50 12.97
N TYR A 319 -7.70 -17.37 13.98
CA TYR A 319 -6.57 -17.55 14.87
C TYR A 319 -6.13 -19.01 14.82
N LEU A 320 -4.98 -19.29 14.22
CA LEU A 320 -4.50 -20.65 14.01
C LEU A 320 -3.15 -20.84 14.68
N ILE A 321 -3.01 -21.94 15.40
CA ILE A 321 -1.78 -22.36 16.10
C ILE A 321 -1.45 -23.77 15.63
N ASP A 322 -0.21 -23.99 15.17
CA ASP A 322 0.30 -25.33 14.80
C ASP A 322 -0.59 -26.02 13.75
N VAL A 323 -0.99 -25.27 12.71
CA VAL A 323 -1.83 -25.77 11.60
C VAL A 323 -1.03 -25.84 10.31
N THR A 324 -1.14 -26.99 9.62
CA THR A 324 -0.54 -27.21 8.30
C THR A 324 -1.60 -27.26 7.19
N GLY A 325 -1.32 -26.65 6.03
CA GLY A 325 -2.08 -26.90 4.80
C GLY A 325 -3.46 -26.26 4.74
N ARG A 326 -3.59 -25.02 5.21
CA ARG A 326 -4.87 -24.27 5.25
C ARG A 326 -4.95 -23.22 4.14
N VAL A 327 -6.13 -23.06 3.56
CA VAL A 327 -6.46 -21.93 2.70
C VAL A 327 -7.53 -21.10 3.39
N ILE A 328 -7.28 -19.80 3.52
CA ILE A 328 -8.21 -18.80 4.02
C ILE A 328 -8.41 -17.80 2.89
N GLY A 329 -9.63 -17.66 2.39
CA GLY A 329 -9.90 -16.69 1.34
C GLY A 329 -11.30 -16.14 1.35
N LYS A 330 -11.80 -15.79 0.16
CA LYS A 330 -13.10 -15.13 0.01
C LYS A 330 -14.29 -15.91 0.58
N ALA A 331 -14.23 -17.24 0.65
CA ALA A 331 -15.31 -18.04 1.23
C ALA A 331 -15.34 -17.94 2.77
N GLU A 332 -14.15 -17.81 3.35
CA GLU A 332 -13.93 -17.61 4.79
C GLU A 332 -14.17 -16.17 5.23
N ASP A 333 -13.92 -15.19 4.34
CA ASP A 333 -14.05 -13.74 4.54
C ASP A 333 -13.51 -13.27 5.91
N PRO A 334 -12.21 -13.51 6.20
CA PRO A 334 -11.63 -13.16 7.49
C PRO A 334 -11.69 -11.65 7.75
N GLY A 335 -11.94 -11.26 9.01
CA GLY A 335 -11.81 -9.87 9.46
C GLY A 335 -10.36 -9.51 9.83
N THR A 336 -9.68 -10.43 10.51
CA THR A 336 -8.24 -10.39 10.84
C THR A 336 -7.70 -11.80 10.96
N VAL A 337 -6.39 -11.97 10.80
CA VAL A 337 -5.72 -13.29 10.77
C VAL A 337 -4.49 -13.31 11.67
N TYR A 338 -4.39 -14.33 12.52
CA TYR A 338 -3.21 -14.62 13.34
C TYR A 338 -2.78 -16.06 13.07
N LEU A 339 -1.54 -16.26 12.62
CA LEU A 339 -0.95 -17.59 12.42
C LEU A 339 0.32 -17.74 13.27
N ILE A 340 0.30 -18.69 14.19
CA ILE A 340 1.42 -18.99 15.10
C ILE A 340 1.91 -20.41 14.81
N ASP A 341 3.20 -20.56 14.52
CA ASP A 341 3.83 -21.85 14.19
C ASP A 341 3.09 -22.65 13.10
N CYS A 342 2.50 -21.95 12.11
CA CYS A 342 1.75 -22.59 11.02
C CYS A 342 2.64 -22.91 9.82
N GLU A 343 2.17 -23.80 8.94
CA GLU A 343 2.95 -24.25 7.79
C GLU A 343 2.05 -24.46 6.56
N ASP A 344 2.53 -24.15 5.35
CA ASP A 344 1.77 -24.34 4.10
C ASP A 344 0.38 -23.65 4.11
N VAL A 345 0.30 -22.43 4.65
CA VAL A 345 -0.94 -21.64 4.72
C VAL A 345 -1.02 -20.64 3.58
N GLN A 346 -2.21 -20.48 3.00
CA GLN A 346 -2.51 -19.46 1.99
C GLN A 346 -3.60 -18.53 2.51
N LEU A 347 -3.34 -17.23 2.48
CA LEU A 347 -4.33 -16.18 2.74
C LEU A 347 -4.54 -15.37 1.46
N LYS A 348 -5.77 -15.36 0.94
CA LYS A 348 -6.04 -14.74 -0.37
C LYS A 348 -7.37 -14.01 -0.49
N ASP A 349 -7.47 -13.11 -1.46
CA ASP A 349 -8.75 -12.49 -1.88
C ASP A 349 -9.55 -11.86 -0.72
N SER A 350 -8.84 -11.21 0.22
CA SER A 350 -9.43 -10.73 1.47
C SER A 350 -9.16 -9.24 1.71
N THR A 351 -10.08 -8.60 2.42
CA THR A 351 -9.91 -7.23 2.94
C THR A 351 -9.92 -7.27 4.45
N LEU A 352 -8.81 -6.86 5.06
CA LEU A 352 -8.55 -6.90 6.49
C LEU A 352 -8.47 -5.45 6.99
N GLU A 353 -9.43 -5.03 7.81
CA GLU A 353 -9.56 -3.62 8.18
C GLU A 353 -10.04 -3.41 9.61
N LYS A 354 -9.66 -2.27 10.20
CA LYS A 354 -10.10 -1.82 11.53
C LYS A 354 -9.76 -2.79 12.66
N ASN A 355 -8.54 -3.30 12.65
CA ASN A 355 -7.98 -4.12 13.71
C ASN A 355 -6.60 -3.58 14.12
N GLY A 356 -6.08 -3.98 15.28
CA GLY A 356 -4.72 -3.59 15.65
C GLY A 356 -3.69 -4.12 14.63
N VAL A 357 -3.98 -5.26 13.99
CA VAL A 357 -3.26 -5.77 12.82
C VAL A 357 -4.20 -6.40 11.81
N GLY A 358 -3.95 -6.19 10.52
CA GLY A 358 -4.67 -6.88 9.44
C GLY A 358 -4.38 -8.37 9.44
N ALA A 359 -3.10 -8.74 9.30
CA ALA A 359 -2.63 -10.11 9.52
C ALA A 359 -1.28 -10.17 10.24
N PHE A 360 -1.18 -11.06 11.21
CA PHE A 360 -0.01 -11.31 12.03
C PHE A 360 0.48 -12.75 11.91
N PHE A 361 1.81 -12.91 11.90
CA PHE A 361 2.46 -14.20 11.72
C PHE A 361 3.65 -14.33 12.67
N TRP A 362 3.82 -15.48 13.30
CA TRP A 362 5.02 -15.83 14.08
C TRP A 362 5.40 -17.28 13.78
N GLY A 363 6.69 -17.57 13.58
CA GLY A 363 7.18 -18.94 13.37
C GLY A 363 6.53 -19.67 12.19
N THR A 364 5.89 -18.93 11.27
CA THR A 364 5.06 -19.49 10.22
C THR A 364 5.87 -19.65 8.93
N SER A 365 5.78 -20.80 8.27
CA SER A 365 6.58 -21.10 7.08
C SER A 365 5.77 -21.55 5.86
N ARG A 366 6.33 -21.34 4.66
CA ARG A 366 5.66 -21.63 3.38
C ARG A 366 4.31 -20.92 3.25
N LEU A 367 4.32 -19.64 3.63
CA LEU A 367 3.14 -18.77 3.66
C LEU A 367 2.95 -18.07 2.32
N VAL A 368 1.73 -18.10 1.78
CA VAL A 368 1.35 -17.36 0.58
C VAL A 368 0.29 -16.33 0.91
N LEU A 369 0.59 -15.05 0.66
CA LEU A 369 -0.33 -13.92 0.78
C LEU A 369 -0.63 -13.37 -0.61
N GLU A 370 -1.88 -13.46 -1.06
CA GLU A 370 -2.23 -13.13 -2.45
C GLU A 370 -3.49 -12.25 -2.55
N ASN A 371 -3.43 -11.14 -3.30
CA ASN A 371 -4.61 -10.30 -3.57
C ASN A 371 -5.29 -9.83 -2.26
N LEU A 372 -4.53 -9.16 -1.40
CA LEU A 372 -4.99 -8.69 -0.10
C LEU A 372 -5.04 -7.16 -0.07
N THR A 373 -6.07 -6.62 0.57
CA THR A 373 -6.14 -5.20 0.95
C THR A 373 -6.14 -5.10 2.47
N CYS A 374 -5.13 -4.46 3.05
CA CYS A 374 -5.04 -4.22 4.48
C CYS A 374 -5.15 -2.72 4.74
N ARG A 375 -6.21 -2.25 5.40
CA ARG A 375 -6.43 -0.82 5.58
C ARG A 375 -6.97 -0.43 6.94
N GLN A 376 -6.66 0.78 7.40
CA GLN A 376 -7.17 1.30 8.67
C GLN A 376 -6.89 0.37 9.85
N ASN A 377 -5.75 -0.33 9.82
CA ASN A 377 -5.26 -1.12 10.94
C ASN A 377 -4.13 -0.38 11.65
N GLY A 378 -3.74 -0.81 12.85
CA GLY A 378 -2.47 -0.37 13.46
C GLY A 378 -1.26 -0.82 12.63
N ALA A 379 -1.29 -2.05 12.12
CA ALA A 379 -0.36 -2.51 11.08
C ALA A 379 -1.10 -3.32 10.00
N GLY A 380 -0.69 -3.19 8.73
CA GLY A 380 -1.30 -3.96 7.65
C GLY A 380 -0.94 -5.44 7.72
N ILE A 381 0.32 -5.76 7.42
CA ILE A 381 0.91 -7.10 7.52
C ILE A 381 2.09 -7.07 8.49
N ASN A 382 2.10 -7.99 9.45
CA ASN A 382 3.20 -8.15 10.40
C ASN A 382 3.76 -9.58 10.33
N LEU A 383 4.88 -9.74 9.65
CA LEU A 383 5.71 -10.95 9.69
C LEU A 383 6.66 -10.82 10.89
N GLY A 384 6.21 -11.35 12.03
CA GLY A 384 7.02 -11.45 13.23
C GLY A 384 8.15 -12.46 13.10
N ASN A 385 8.84 -12.70 14.21
CA ASN A 385 10.06 -13.49 14.25
C ASN A 385 9.85 -14.92 13.70
N GLU A 386 10.92 -15.48 13.14
CA GLU A 386 11.01 -16.89 12.70
C GLU A 386 10.09 -17.25 11.51
N CYS A 387 9.53 -16.26 10.79
CA CYS A 387 8.85 -16.53 9.53
C CYS A 387 9.85 -16.89 8.42
N ASP A 388 9.55 -17.96 7.66
CA ASP A 388 10.44 -18.47 6.60
C ASP A 388 9.69 -18.84 5.33
N SER A 389 10.27 -18.58 4.15
CA SER A 389 9.70 -18.96 2.86
C SER A 389 8.31 -18.35 2.64
N VAL A 390 8.24 -17.02 2.73
CA VAL A 390 6.99 -16.25 2.62
C VAL A 390 6.90 -15.58 1.25
N HIS A 391 5.75 -15.68 0.59
CA HIS A 391 5.49 -15.04 -0.70
C HIS A 391 4.27 -14.11 -0.64
N LEU A 392 4.47 -12.84 -0.95
CA LEU A 392 3.44 -11.80 -1.01
C LEU A 392 3.28 -11.34 -2.47
N SER A 393 2.07 -11.45 -3.02
CA SER A 393 1.78 -11.00 -4.39
C SER A 393 0.46 -10.22 -4.42
N ARG A 394 0.47 -8.99 -4.96
CA ARG A 394 -0.71 -8.08 -4.96
C ARG A 394 -1.26 -7.83 -3.55
N VAL A 395 -0.38 -7.47 -2.62
CA VAL A 395 -0.74 -7.08 -1.26
C VAL A 395 -0.68 -5.55 -1.15
N HIS A 396 -1.80 -4.93 -0.81
CA HIS A 396 -1.96 -3.48 -0.77
C HIS A 396 -2.28 -3.03 0.66
N CYS A 397 -1.30 -2.42 1.33
CA CYS A 397 -1.45 -1.90 2.69
C CYS A 397 -1.61 -0.38 2.66
N ILE A 398 -2.83 0.12 2.94
CA ILE A 398 -3.22 1.50 2.65
C ILE A 398 -3.88 2.12 3.88
N GLU A 399 -3.54 3.36 4.24
CA GLU A 399 -4.20 4.09 5.34
C GLU A 399 -4.12 3.34 6.69
N ASN A 400 -3.02 2.63 6.97
CA ASN A 400 -2.81 2.03 8.29
C ASN A 400 -2.19 3.06 9.23
N ASP A 401 -2.68 3.10 10.47
CA ASP A 401 -2.16 3.95 11.53
C ASP A 401 -0.91 3.35 12.19
N GLY A 402 0.05 3.01 11.32
CA GLY A 402 1.35 2.51 11.71
C GLY A 402 2.10 2.02 10.49
N MET A 403 2.47 0.75 10.48
CA MET A 403 3.26 0.16 9.39
C MET A 403 2.35 -0.45 8.32
N GLY A 404 2.68 -0.26 7.04
CA GLY A 404 2.02 -0.98 5.96
C GLY A 404 2.38 -2.46 6.01
N ILE A 405 3.65 -2.78 5.78
CA ILE A 405 4.20 -4.15 5.90
C ILE A 405 5.42 -4.09 6.82
N PHE A 406 5.47 -4.99 7.79
CA PHE A 406 6.59 -5.18 8.69
C PHE A 406 7.14 -6.60 8.61
N ILE A 407 8.47 -6.73 8.52
CA ILE A 407 9.19 -7.99 8.50
C ILE A 407 10.27 -7.92 9.58
N SER A 408 10.22 -8.82 10.56
CA SER A 408 11.19 -8.92 11.64
C SER A 408 11.81 -10.30 11.67
N ASN A 409 13.14 -10.38 11.64
CA ASN A 409 13.89 -11.65 11.72
C ASN A 409 13.37 -12.73 10.73
N GLY A 410 12.91 -12.30 9.55
CA GLY A 410 12.37 -13.16 8.52
C GLY A 410 13.44 -13.74 7.61
N ARG A 411 13.17 -14.90 7.01
CA ARG A 411 14.03 -15.51 5.98
C ARG A 411 13.26 -15.87 4.71
N ASN A 412 13.94 -15.75 3.57
CA ASN A 412 13.42 -16.17 2.27
C ASN A 412 12.04 -15.55 1.98
N VAL A 413 11.96 -14.22 2.02
CA VAL A 413 10.71 -13.47 1.82
C VAL A 413 10.70 -12.86 0.42
N THR A 414 9.65 -13.12 -0.37
CA THR A 414 9.45 -12.50 -1.68
C THR A 414 8.22 -11.61 -1.65
N ILE A 415 8.36 -10.35 -2.08
CA ILE A 415 7.24 -9.41 -2.26
C ILE A 415 7.20 -8.96 -3.72
N GLU A 416 6.06 -9.12 -4.38
CA GLU A 416 5.87 -8.69 -5.76
C GLU A 416 4.53 -7.98 -5.97
N HIS A 417 4.51 -7.03 -6.92
CA HIS A 417 3.28 -6.37 -7.38
C HIS A 417 2.43 -5.75 -6.25
N SER A 418 3.09 -5.30 -5.17
CA SER A 418 2.46 -4.90 -3.92
C SER A 418 2.62 -3.40 -3.68
N SER A 419 1.88 -2.83 -2.73
CA SER A 419 2.00 -1.41 -2.41
C SER A 419 1.75 -1.07 -0.95
N THR A 420 2.45 -0.07 -0.46
CA THR A 420 2.27 0.49 0.89
C THR A 420 2.09 2.00 0.80
N SER A 421 0.91 2.53 1.10
CA SER A 421 0.65 3.97 0.95
C SER A 421 -0.21 4.59 2.04
N PHE A 422 0.00 5.86 2.36
CA PHE A 422 -0.76 6.58 3.39
C PHE A 422 -0.69 5.94 4.78
N ASN A 423 0.42 5.26 5.10
CA ASN A 423 0.63 4.70 6.44
C ASN A 423 1.36 5.71 7.34
N THR A 424 1.09 5.69 8.65
CA THR A 424 1.53 6.74 9.60
C THR A 424 2.89 6.51 10.27
N ILE A 425 3.56 5.37 10.06
CA ILE A 425 4.92 5.11 10.60
C ILE A 425 5.90 4.72 9.50
N ARG A 426 5.61 3.70 8.69
CA ARG A 426 6.46 3.26 7.56
C ARG A 426 5.58 2.62 6.49
N GLY A 427 5.99 2.76 5.23
CA GLY A 427 5.40 1.96 4.16
C GLY A 427 5.75 0.48 4.35
N LEU A 428 7.04 0.16 4.19
CA LEU A 428 7.61 -1.17 4.36
C LEU A 428 8.82 -1.08 5.30
N LEU A 429 8.81 -1.82 6.40
CA LEU A 429 9.96 -1.98 7.30
C LEU A 429 10.49 -3.41 7.25
N ILE A 430 11.79 -3.54 7.03
CA ILE A 430 12.53 -4.80 7.04
C ILE A 430 13.59 -4.71 8.14
N HIS A 431 13.46 -5.53 9.16
CA HIS A 431 14.32 -5.50 10.35
C HIS A 431 14.99 -6.86 10.55
N GLU A 432 16.33 -6.86 10.65
CA GLU A 432 17.18 -8.02 10.94
C GLU A 432 16.84 -9.28 10.10
N SER A 433 16.45 -9.07 8.85
CA SER A 433 15.94 -10.13 7.97
C SER A 433 16.94 -10.51 6.89
N SER A 434 16.82 -11.71 6.34
CA SER A 434 17.75 -12.18 5.30
C SER A 434 17.08 -12.86 4.12
N ASP A 435 17.73 -12.76 2.95
CA ASP A 435 17.25 -13.32 1.70
C ASP A 435 15.85 -12.78 1.32
N VAL A 436 15.72 -11.44 1.29
CA VAL A 436 14.46 -10.73 0.98
C VAL A 436 14.51 -10.18 -0.44
N PHE A 437 13.53 -10.55 -1.27
CA PHE A 437 13.44 -10.15 -2.68
C PHE A 437 12.16 -9.37 -2.94
N ILE A 438 12.29 -8.11 -3.33
CA ILE A 438 11.16 -7.20 -3.55
C ILE A 438 11.18 -6.74 -5.00
N THR A 439 10.06 -6.90 -5.71
CA THR A 439 9.94 -6.41 -7.08
C THR A 439 8.60 -5.82 -7.45
N ASN A 440 8.57 -4.90 -8.42
CA ASN A 440 7.35 -4.26 -8.91
C ASN A 440 6.45 -3.72 -7.78
N THR A 441 7.08 -3.17 -6.73
CA THR A 441 6.41 -2.79 -5.48
C THR A 441 6.62 -1.30 -5.22
N SER A 442 5.59 -0.63 -4.71
CA SER A 442 5.65 0.82 -4.46
C SER A 442 5.38 1.21 -3.01
N ALA A 443 6.12 2.18 -2.49
CA ALA A 443 5.84 2.81 -1.19
C ALA A 443 5.68 4.33 -1.35
N SER A 444 4.48 4.86 -1.11
CA SER A 444 4.20 6.27 -1.41
C SER A 444 3.25 6.95 -0.44
N HIS A 445 3.41 8.27 -0.27
CA HIS A 445 2.54 9.07 0.60
C HIS A 445 2.48 8.56 2.05
N ASN A 446 3.54 7.92 2.54
CA ASN A 446 3.59 7.55 3.95
C ASN A 446 3.99 8.79 4.76
N GLU A 447 3.30 9.00 5.88
CA GLU A 447 3.40 10.17 6.74
C GLU A 447 3.66 9.71 8.19
N GLY A 448 3.92 10.61 9.13
CA GLY A 448 4.09 10.21 10.53
C GLY A 448 4.78 11.24 11.43
N PRO A 449 4.39 11.36 12.71
CA PRO A 449 5.00 12.29 13.64
C PRO A 449 6.30 11.72 14.25
N GLY A 450 7.45 12.01 13.64
CA GLY A 450 8.74 11.70 14.27
C GLY A 450 9.87 11.48 13.29
N ILE A 451 11.08 11.27 13.83
CA ILE A 451 12.27 11.02 13.02
C ILE A 451 12.06 9.72 12.23
N LEU A 452 12.25 9.80 10.91
CA LEU A 452 12.06 8.72 9.93
C LEU A 452 10.61 8.23 9.76
N GLN A 453 9.65 8.70 10.57
CA GLN A 453 8.25 8.30 10.46
C GLN A 453 7.62 8.81 9.17
N GLY A 454 7.09 7.90 8.35
CA GLY A 454 6.65 8.19 6.99
C GLY A 454 7.71 7.89 5.93
N THR A 455 8.80 7.18 6.24
CA THR A 455 9.71 6.64 5.22
C THR A 455 9.01 5.58 4.36
N GLY A 456 9.29 5.57 3.06
CA GLY A 456 8.72 4.62 2.11
C GLY A 456 9.14 3.18 2.38
N ILE A 457 10.42 2.88 2.15
CA ILE A 457 11.05 1.58 2.45
C ILE A 457 12.16 1.81 3.44
N ASP A 458 12.10 1.13 4.58
CA ASP A 458 13.09 1.19 5.66
C ASP A 458 13.70 -0.19 5.87
N ILE A 459 15.02 -0.26 5.88
CA ILE A 459 15.81 -1.49 6.02
C ILE A 459 16.82 -1.29 7.14
N GLU A 460 16.65 -2.04 8.23
CA GLU A 460 17.46 -1.97 9.43
C GLU A 460 18.08 -3.33 9.74
N GLY A 461 19.37 -3.48 9.47
CA GLY A 461 20.11 -4.72 9.70
C GLY A 461 19.70 -5.87 8.76
N GLY A 462 20.43 -6.99 8.85
CA GLY A 462 20.22 -8.16 8.00
C GLY A 462 21.16 -8.24 6.80
N ARG A 463 20.85 -9.14 5.86
CA ARG A 463 21.73 -9.43 4.71
C ARG A 463 21.01 -9.98 3.48
N ASN A 464 21.62 -9.84 2.30
CA ASN A 464 21.12 -10.38 1.03
C ASN A 464 19.69 -9.89 0.71
N ILE A 465 19.54 -8.58 0.55
CA ILE A 465 18.25 -7.98 0.18
C ILE A 465 18.33 -7.45 -1.25
N SER A 466 17.26 -7.62 -2.02
CA SER A 466 17.16 -7.06 -3.38
C SER A 466 15.86 -6.29 -3.56
N LEU A 467 15.99 -5.05 -4.03
CA LEU A 467 14.90 -4.20 -4.49
C LEU A 467 15.02 -4.04 -6.01
N GLY A 468 14.05 -4.52 -6.78
CA GLY A 468 14.06 -4.44 -8.24
C GLY A 468 12.77 -3.85 -8.81
N MET A 469 12.83 -2.83 -9.66
CA MET A 469 11.61 -2.18 -10.19
C MET A 469 10.70 -1.65 -9.07
N THR A 470 11.30 -1.14 -7.99
CA THR A 470 10.55 -0.52 -6.88
C THR A 470 10.33 0.97 -7.11
N ARG A 471 9.23 1.53 -6.60
CA ARG A 471 8.95 2.97 -6.65
C ARG A 471 8.71 3.54 -5.25
N THR A 472 9.49 4.53 -4.84
CA THR A 472 9.27 5.27 -3.59
C THR A 472 9.00 6.73 -3.87
N SER A 473 7.85 7.25 -3.46
CA SER A 473 7.48 8.62 -3.85
C SER A 473 6.56 9.36 -2.90
N HIS A 474 6.72 10.67 -2.77
CA HIS A 474 5.84 11.53 -1.94
C HIS A 474 5.81 11.13 -0.46
N ASN A 475 6.87 10.50 0.04
CA ASN A 475 6.96 10.14 1.46
C ASN A 475 7.40 11.35 2.30
N LEU A 476 6.92 11.43 3.54
CA LEU A 476 7.19 12.56 4.45
C LEU A 476 8.68 12.72 4.81
N HIS A 477 9.44 11.63 4.77
CA HIS A 477 10.89 11.63 4.97
C HIS A 477 11.59 11.10 3.72
N HIS A 478 12.14 9.88 3.79
CA HIS A 478 12.98 9.30 2.75
C HIS A 478 12.18 8.37 1.83
N GLY A 479 12.68 8.20 0.61
CA GLY A 479 12.20 7.13 -0.28
C GLY A 479 12.64 5.76 0.23
N ILE A 480 13.95 5.54 0.27
CA ILE A 480 14.58 4.30 0.75
C ILE A 480 15.61 4.66 1.83
N TRP A 481 15.49 4.07 3.01
CA TRP A 481 16.44 4.18 4.11
C TRP A 481 17.10 2.83 4.39
N VAL A 482 18.41 2.82 4.54
CA VAL A 482 19.21 1.61 4.75
C VAL A 482 20.23 1.86 5.86
N ASN A 483 20.22 1.02 6.88
CA ASN A 483 21.14 1.09 8.00
C ASN A 483 21.66 -0.29 8.40
N GLY A 484 22.99 -0.44 8.54
CA GLY A 484 23.61 -1.66 9.08
C GLY A 484 23.48 -2.89 8.16
N MET A 485 23.40 -2.71 6.85
CA MET A 485 23.12 -3.77 5.88
C MET A 485 24.38 -4.34 5.23
N GLU A 486 24.38 -5.64 4.98
CA GLU A 486 25.35 -6.35 4.13
C GLU A 486 24.69 -6.89 2.85
N ASN A 487 25.30 -6.69 1.68
CA ASN A 487 24.82 -7.26 0.40
C ASN A 487 23.39 -6.83 0.02
N LEU A 488 23.21 -5.55 -0.33
CA LEU A 488 21.95 -5.00 -0.84
C LEU A 488 22.06 -4.65 -2.33
N VAL A 489 21.07 -5.05 -3.12
CA VAL A 489 20.96 -4.69 -4.55
C VAL A 489 19.69 -3.88 -4.78
N ILE A 490 19.82 -2.61 -5.17
CA ILE A 490 18.73 -1.73 -5.58
C ILE A 490 18.84 -1.48 -7.08
N ARG A 491 17.83 -1.87 -7.87
CA ARG A 491 17.88 -1.73 -9.32
C ARG A 491 16.58 -1.38 -10.03
N ASP A 492 16.74 -0.72 -11.18
CA ASP A 492 15.70 -0.48 -12.19
C ASP A 492 14.42 0.19 -11.64
N GLY A 493 14.56 0.97 -10.57
CA GLY A 493 13.46 1.58 -9.83
C GLY A 493 13.44 3.11 -9.89
N VAL A 494 12.53 3.70 -9.12
CA VAL A 494 12.33 5.16 -9.03
C VAL A 494 12.27 5.57 -7.57
N SER A 495 12.99 6.64 -7.21
CA SER A 495 12.79 7.32 -5.94
C SER A 495 12.63 8.82 -6.18
N ASP A 496 11.38 9.30 -6.14
CA ASP A 496 11.05 10.66 -6.54
C ASP A 496 10.09 11.42 -5.62
N GLU A 497 10.30 12.73 -5.51
CA GLU A 497 9.40 13.65 -4.81
C GLU A 497 9.18 13.30 -3.32
N ASN A 498 10.17 12.69 -2.67
CA ASN A 498 10.17 12.53 -1.20
C ASN A 498 10.66 13.84 -0.55
N ASN A 499 10.14 14.17 0.63
CA ASN A 499 10.43 15.47 1.25
C ASN A 499 11.89 15.62 1.68
N GLU A 500 12.58 14.54 2.01
CA GLU A 500 13.99 14.57 2.40
C GLU A 500 14.87 13.92 1.32
N LEU A 501 15.38 12.71 1.55
CA LEU A 501 16.31 12.04 0.64
C LEU A 501 15.65 10.94 -0.20
N GLY A 502 16.08 10.78 -1.45
CA GLY A 502 15.61 9.69 -2.30
C GLY A 502 16.08 8.32 -1.82
N ILE A 503 17.38 8.18 -1.57
CA ILE A 503 18.02 6.95 -1.08
C ILE A 503 19.03 7.33 0.00
N VAL A 504 19.04 6.63 1.13
CA VAL A 504 20.02 6.82 2.21
C VAL A 504 20.71 5.51 2.53
N GLY A 505 22.04 5.53 2.60
CA GLY A 505 22.84 4.40 3.05
C GLY A 505 23.71 4.76 4.24
N ILE A 506 23.56 4.02 5.34
CA ILE A 506 24.24 4.24 6.61
C ILE A 506 24.93 2.96 7.07
N ASN A 507 26.22 3.04 7.43
CA ASN A 507 26.98 1.95 8.06
C ASN A 507 26.77 0.59 7.37
N SER A 508 26.78 0.58 6.03
CA SER A 508 26.40 -0.57 5.22
C SER A 508 27.50 -0.91 4.21
N GLU A 509 27.58 -2.18 3.80
CA GLU A 509 28.64 -2.67 2.92
C GLU A 509 28.11 -3.55 1.78
N HIS A 510 28.87 -3.61 0.69
CA HIS A 510 28.53 -4.39 -0.51
C HIS A 510 27.17 -4.00 -1.13
N ILE A 511 26.89 -2.69 -1.20
CA ILE A 511 25.64 -2.15 -1.78
C ILE A 511 25.82 -1.87 -3.28
N LEU A 512 24.90 -2.36 -4.10
CA LEU A 512 24.79 -2.03 -5.53
C LEU A 512 23.54 -1.20 -5.78
N VAL A 513 23.72 0.01 -6.32
CA VAL A 513 22.61 0.87 -6.80
C VAL A 513 22.77 1.09 -8.31
N GLN A 514 21.83 0.57 -9.10
CA GLN A 514 21.93 0.58 -10.56
C GLN A 514 20.61 0.80 -11.29
N GLY A 515 20.60 1.64 -12.34
CA GLY A 515 19.39 1.83 -13.14
C GLY A 515 18.27 2.58 -12.40
N MET A 516 18.58 3.25 -11.30
CA MET A 516 17.62 4.03 -10.53
C MET A 516 17.40 5.40 -11.17
N ARG A 517 16.15 5.86 -11.17
CA ARG A 517 15.80 7.27 -11.42
C ARG A 517 15.49 7.95 -10.09
N VAL A 518 16.36 8.85 -9.66
CA VAL A 518 16.27 9.54 -8.38
C VAL A 518 16.11 11.03 -8.62
N ALA A 519 14.92 11.59 -8.39
CA ALA A 519 14.60 12.95 -8.85
C ALA A 519 13.63 13.72 -7.95
N GLY A 520 13.81 15.03 -7.85
CA GLY A 520 12.87 15.93 -7.18
C GLY A 520 12.71 15.71 -5.67
N ASN A 521 13.66 15.06 -5.01
CA ASN A 521 13.65 14.91 -3.55
C ASN A 521 14.10 16.22 -2.87
N GLY A 522 13.53 16.55 -1.71
CA GLY A 522 13.63 17.88 -1.11
C GLY A 522 15.02 18.25 -0.58
N GLU A 523 15.73 17.31 0.06
CA GLU A 523 17.08 17.55 0.58
C GLU A 523 18.16 17.13 -0.42
N ALA A 524 18.19 15.84 -0.79
CA ALA A 524 19.15 15.31 -1.75
C ALA A 524 18.65 14.06 -2.47
N GLY A 525 19.26 13.74 -3.61
CA GLY A 525 19.02 12.47 -4.30
C GLY A 525 19.47 11.28 -3.46
N MET A 526 20.73 11.28 -3.03
CA MET A 526 21.34 10.20 -2.24
C MET A 526 22.12 10.74 -1.05
N GLY A 527 21.92 10.16 0.14
CA GLY A 527 22.70 10.40 1.34
C GLY A 527 23.62 9.24 1.66
N ILE A 528 24.87 9.53 2.01
CA ILE A 528 25.90 8.52 2.31
C ILE A 528 26.55 8.84 3.65
N MET A 529 26.56 7.84 4.55
CA MET A 529 27.23 7.90 5.84
C MET A 529 27.85 6.53 6.18
N GLY A 530 29.16 6.38 6.03
CA GLY A 530 29.85 5.12 6.38
C GLY A 530 29.55 3.93 5.46
N LEU A 531 29.49 4.16 4.13
CA LEU A 531 29.37 3.08 3.13
C LEU A 531 30.73 2.54 2.70
N ASN A 532 30.84 1.21 2.60
CA ASN A 532 32.08 0.51 2.19
C ASN A 532 31.81 -0.50 1.06
N ASP A 533 32.78 -0.67 0.15
CA ASP A 533 32.73 -1.63 -0.97
C ASP A 533 31.42 -1.58 -1.79
N CYS A 534 30.92 -0.36 -2.01
CA CYS A 534 29.66 -0.11 -2.72
C CYS A 534 29.89 0.25 -4.18
N THR A 535 28.90 -0.02 -5.05
CA THR A 535 28.90 0.42 -6.45
C THR A 535 27.61 1.18 -6.77
N ILE A 536 27.74 2.43 -7.20
CA ILE A 536 26.62 3.30 -7.57
C ILE A 536 26.85 3.75 -9.02
N ALA A 537 26.18 3.12 -9.98
CA ALA A 537 26.46 3.31 -11.39
C ALA A 537 25.22 3.17 -12.27
N ASN A 538 25.23 3.80 -13.44
CA ASN A 538 24.10 3.78 -14.40
C ASN A 538 22.78 4.28 -13.80
N ASN A 539 22.83 5.29 -12.93
CA ASN A 539 21.64 5.92 -12.36
C ASN A 539 21.38 7.30 -13.00
N TYR A 540 20.13 7.75 -12.94
CA TYR A 540 19.70 9.08 -13.34
C TYR A 540 19.41 9.91 -12.09
N PHE A 541 20.31 10.83 -11.75
CA PHE A 541 20.12 11.76 -10.63
C PHE A 541 19.67 13.12 -11.15
N ASN A 542 18.56 13.64 -10.63
CA ASN A 542 18.04 14.96 -10.97
C ASN A 542 17.38 15.64 -9.77
N ASN A 543 18.22 16.15 -8.87
CA ASN A 543 17.83 16.85 -7.65
C ASN A 543 18.67 18.12 -7.53
N THR A 544 18.21 19.10 -6.75
CA THR A 544 18.99 20.33 -6.51
C THR A 544 20.36 19.99 -5.92
N VAL A 545 20.39 19.00 -5.02
CA VAL A 545 21.59 18.34 -4.51
C VAL A 545 21.49 16.85 -4.86
N ASN A 546 22.39 16.32 -5.70
CA ASN A 546 22.32 14.92 -6.11
C ASN A 546 22.88 13.96 -5.05
N VAL A 547 23.99 14.33 -4.41
CA VAL A 547 24.64 13.53 -3.37
C VAL A 547 24.95 14.41 -2.17
N TYR A 548 24.61 13.92 -0.99
CA TYR A 548 24.97 14.48 0.30
C TYR A 548 25.90 13.51 1.03
N MET A 549 27.14 13.94 1.30
CA MET A 549 28.14 13.17 2.03
C MET A 549 28.20 13.66 3.49
N ALA A 550 27.76 12.82 4.43
CA ALA A 550 27.71 13.19 5.85
C ALA A 550 29.01 12.88 6.62
N ASP A 551 29.78 11.89 6.17
CA ASP A 551 31.05 11.47 6.79
C ASP A 551 32.12 11.23 5.71
N PRO A 552 33.29 11.90 5.76
CA PRO A 552 34.40 11.67 4.83
C PRO A 552 35.06 10.27 4.94
N GLY A 553 34.60 9.38 5.83
CA GLY A 553 35.08 7.99 5.93
C GLY A 553 34.55 7.00 4.88
N ALA A 554 33.58 7.37 4.03
CA ALA A 554 33.06 6.54 2.93
C ALA A 554 34.07 6.43 1.77
N THR A 555 35.18 5.73 2.01
CA THR A 555 36.40 5.78 1.17
C THR A 555 36.47 4.68 0.10
N ALA A 556 35.49 3.77 0.04
CA ALA A 556 35.48 2.60 -0.86
C ALA A 556 34.21 2.49 -1.72
N THR A 557 33.62 3.61 -2.14
CA THR A 557 32.46 3.61 -3.05
C THR A 557 32.87 3.86 -4.50
N SER A 558 32.55 2.93 -5.40
CA SER A 558 32.76 3.10 -6.84
C SER A 558 31.55 3.77 -7.49
N TRP A 559 31.76 4.94 -8.10
CA TRP A 559 30.72 5.70 -8.82
C TRP A 559 30.54 5.32 -10.28
N ASN A 560 31.24 4.29 -10.72
CA ASN A 560 31.18 3.79 -12.09
C ASN A 560 31.43 2.29 -12.10
N MET A 561 30.95 1.66 -13.17
CA MET A 561 31.33 0.31 -13.57
C MET A 561 32.31 0.38 -14.74
N PRO A 562 33.06 -0.71 -15.02
CA PRO A 562 33.85 -0.81 -16.25
C PRO A 562 32.99 -0.49 -17.47
N LYS A 563 33.53 0.31 -18.40
CA LYS A 563 32.84 0.64 -19.66
C LYS A 563 32.45 -0.64 -20.39
N THR A 564 31.15 -0.92 -20.43
CA THR A 564 30.60 -2.16 -20.97
C THR A 564 29.57 -1.84 -22.04
N ALA A 565 29.61 -2.53 -23.18
CA ALA A 565 28.63 -2.32 -24.25
C ALA A 565 27.22 -2.73 -23.78
N GLY A 566 26.24 -1.85 -23.98
CA GLY A 566 24.86 -2.08 -23.55
C GLY A 566 24.11 -0.76 -23.35
N PRO A 567 22.76 -0.76 -23.47
CA PRO A 567 21.96 0.44 -23.27
C PRO A 567 22.08 0.93 -21.81
N ASN A 568 22.36 2.22 -21.63
CA ASN A 568 22.38 2.87 -20.32
C ASN A 568 21.07 3.60 -20.00
N ILE A 569 20.94 4.12 -18.79
CA ILE A 569 19.72 4.76 -18.26
C ILE A 569 19.26 6.00 -19.05
N VAL A 570 20.15 6.60 -19.85
CA VAL A 570 19.84 7.74 -20.75
C VAL A 570 19.85 7.39 -22.24
N GLY A 571 19.80 6.08 -22.57
CA GLY A 571 19.70 5.60 -23.95
C GLY A 571 21.01 5.57 -24.73
N GLY A 572 22.16 5.82 -24.07
CA GLY A 572 23.48 5.69 -24.67
C GLY A 572 23.95 4.24 -24.80
N PRO A 573 24.98 3.97 -25.64
CA PRO A 573 25.37 2.62 -26.04
C PRO A 573 26.31 1.87 -25.07
N TYR A 574 26.74 2.52 -23.98
CA TYR A 574 27.63 1.92 -22.98
C TYR A 574 27.15 2.19 -21.56
N LEU A 575 27.23 1.16 -20.71
CA LEU A 575 27.19 1.27 -19.25
C LEU A 575 28.52 1.85 -18.74
N GLY A 576 28.47 2.62 -17.66
CA GLY A 576 29.65 3.24 -17.04
C GLY A 576 29.28 3.90 -15.71
N GLY A 577 29.35 5.23 -15.64
CA GLY A 577 28.98 6.03 -14.47
C GLY A 577 27.51 6.42 -14.44
N ASN A 578 27.20 7.57 -13.84
CA ASN A 578 25.84 8.07 -13.62
C ASN A 578 25.54 9.28 -14.49
N TYR A 579 24.25 9.59 -14.67
CA TYR A 579 23.79 10.82 -15.29
C TYR A 579 23.45 11.85 -14.21
N TRP A 580 24.15 12.98 -14.24
CA TRP A 580 24.08 14.02 -13.21
C TRP A 580 23.36 15.27 -13.73
N ALA A 581 22.03 15.27 -13.64
CA ALA A 581 21.17 16.41 -14.00
C ALA A 581 20.83 17.28 -12.78
N LYS A 582 20.33 18.50 -13.06
CA LYS A 582 19.66 19.35 -12.08
C LYS A 582 18.33 19.86 -12.63
N PRO A 583 17.33 20.17 -11.79
CA PRO A 583 16.03 20.65 -12.26
C PRO A 583 16.08 21.92 -13.10
N ASP A 584 17.11 22.75 -12.93
CA ASP A 584 17.34 24.00 -13.68
C ASP A 584 18.12 23.81 -14.99
N GLY A 585 18.47 22.56 -15.36
CA GLY A 585 19.24 22.23 -16.55
C GLY A 585 20.74 22.51 -16.43
N THR A 586 21.25 22.81 -15.22
CA THR A 586 22.67 23.11 -14.98
C THR A 586 23.46 21.91 -14.45
N GLY A 587 22.89 20.70 -14.52
CA GLY A 587 23.55 19.49 -14.07
C GLY A 587 24.83 19.20 -14.85
N TRP A 588 25.79 18.53 -14.21
CA TRP A 588 27.10 18.26 -14.80
C TRP A 588 26.99 17.55 -16.15
N SER A 589 26.14 16.53 -16.23
CA SER A 589 25.91 15.78 -17.46
C SER A 589 25.14 16.55 -18.53
N GLU A 590 24.44 17.63 -18.16
CA GLU A 590 23.66 18.47 -19.06
C GLU A 590 24.53 19.55 -19.73
N VAL A 591 25.57 20.03 -19.05
CA VAL A 591 26.42 21.14 -19.52
C VAL A 591 27.81 20.71 -20.01
N THR A 592 28.28 19.52 -19.61
CA THR A 592 29.62 19.03 -19.97
C THR A 592 29.58 18.29 -21.31
N PRO A 593 30.35 18.67 -22.34
CA PRO A 593 30.28 18.04 -23.66
C PRO A 593 30.56 16.53 -23.68
N ASP A 594 29.91 15.81 -24.60
CA ASP A 594 30.24 14.42 -24.94
C ASP A 594 31.64 14.29 -25.56
N ARG A 595 32.41 13.28 -25.17
CA ARG A 595 33.68 12.92 -25.84
C ARG A 595 33.50 12.07 -27.10
N GLY A 596 32.26 11.78 -27.48
CA GLY A 596 31.85 11.09 -28.71
C GLY A 596 31.46 9.62 -28.51
N ASP A 597 31.43 9.15 -27.27
CA ASP A 597 31.11 7.78 -26.90
C ASP A 597 29.96 7.67 -25.88
N GLY A 598 29.20 8.74 -25.66
CA GLY A 598 28.05 8.77 -24.74
C GLY A 598 28.42 9.09 -23.29
N PHE A 599 29.65 9.56 -23.04
CA PHE A 599 30.13 10.01 -21.73
C PHE A 599 30.63 11.45 -21.81
N CYS A 600 30.53 12.17 -20.70
CA CYS A 600 31.14 13.49 -20.56
C CYS A 600 32.66 13.42 -20.80
N ASN A 601 33.21 14.49 -21.35
CA ASN A 601 34.64 14.61 -21.65
C ASN A 601 35.53 14.90 -20.42
N ALA A 602 34.93 15.07 -19.24
CA ALA A 602 35.61 15.26 -17.97
C ALA A 602 34.92 14.45 -16.85
N PRO A 603 35.66 13.97 -15.84
CA PRO A 603 35.10 13.28 -14.69
C PRO A 603 34.22 14.22 -13.85
N PHE A 604 33.26 13.67 -13.12
CA PHE A 604 32.48 14.39 -12.11
C PHE A 604 33.07 14.11 -10.73
N VAL A 605 33.56 15.14 -10.06
CA VAL A 605 34.13 15.06 -8.71
C VAL A 605 33.03 15.39 -7.71
N ILE A 606 32.66 14.41 -6.88
CA ILE A 606 31.68 14.59 -5.80
C ILE A 606 32.42 15.14 -4.58
N ASP A 607 33.55 14.52 -4.23
CA ASP A 607 34.56 15.01 -3.29
C ASP A 607 35.96 14.42 -3.64
N ASP A 608 36.96 14.63 -2.78
CA ASP A 608 38.35 14.25 -3.03
C ASP A 608 38.56 12.73 -3.28
N ASP A 609 37.73 11.87 -2.69
CA ASP A 609 37.82 10.40 -2.81
C ASP A 609 36.69 9.78 -3.64
N ASN A 610 35.65 10.56 -3.97
CA ASN A 610 34.47 10.12 -4.69
C ASN A 610 34.37 10.74 -6.08
N ILE A 611 34.85 10.02 -7.09
CA ILE A 611 34.92 10.50 -8.48
C ILE A 611 34.19 9.54 -9.43
N ASP A 612 33.23 10.09 -10.19
CA ASP A 612 32.67 9.41 -11.35
C ASP A 612 33.55 9.69 -12.59
N ASN A 613 34.29 8.68 -13.02
CA ASN A 613 35.20 8.76 -14.17
C ASN A 613 34.51 8.54 -15.52
N LEU A 614 33.26 8.09 -15.52
CA LEU A 614 32.48 7.84 -16.72
C LEU A 614 31.07 8.47 -16.61
N PRO A 615 30.95 9.80 -16.34
CA PRO A 615 29.64 10.42 -16.27
C PRO A 615 28.90 10.28 -17.59
N LEU A 616 27.65 9.85 -17.55
CA LEU A 616 26.82 9.65 -18.74
C LEU A 616 26.46 11.00 -19.38
N HIS A 617 26.30 11.02 -20.70
CA HIS A 617 25.82 12.18 -21.46
C HIS A 617 24.70 11.75 -22.42
N ILE A 618 23.64 12.57 -22.54
CA ILE A 618 22.59 12.33 -23.54
C ILE A 618 23.17 12.63 -24.92
N ARG A 619 23.29 11.62 -25.77
CA ARG A 619 23.73 11.82 -27.14
C ARG A 619 22.60 12.45 -27.94
N THR A 620 22.79 13.69 -28.38
CA THR A 620 21.99 14.24 -29.48
C THR A 620 22.45 13.53 -30.75
N GLU A 621 21.72 12.48 -31.16
CA GLU A 621 21.99 11.80 -32.44
C GLU A 621 22.04 12.86 -33.56
N PRO A 622 23.08 12.84 -34.42
CA PRO A 622 23.18 13.82 -35.50
C PRO A 622 21.97 13.70 -36.44
N PRO A 623 21.42 14.80 -36.95
CA PRO A 623 20.28 14.74 -37.85
C PRO A 623 20.65 13.99 -39.14
N PHE A 624 19.83 13.01 -39.54
CA PHE A 624 19.85 12.47 -40.90
C PHE A 624 19.60 13.60 -41.91
N TYR A 625 20.23 13.52 -43.09
CA TYR A 625 20.12 14.55 -44.11
C TYR A 625 19.88 13.95 -45.50
N ALA A 626 19.15 14.70 -46.32
CA ALA A 626 18.88 14.34 -47.71
C ALA A 626 19.92 14.98 -48.63
N ASP A 627 20.48 14.24 -49.58
CA ASP A 627 21.25 14.79 -50.70
C ASP A 627 21.20 13.85 -51.91
N PHE A 628 21.50 14.36 -53.10
CA PHE A 628 21.53 13.58 -54.33
C PHE A 628 22.40 14.24 -55.40
N THR A 629 22.90 13.47 -56.35
CA THR A 629 23.61 13.99 -57.54
C THR A 629 22.87 13.62 -58.82
N ALA A 630 23.18 14.30 -59.93
CA ALA A 630 22.60 14.02 -61.24
C ALA A 630 23.68 14.08 -62.33
N ASN A 631 23.54 13.25 -63.37
CA ASN A 631 24.43 13.28 -64.54
C ASN A 631 23.69 12.81 -65.81
N PRO A 632 23.74 13.55 -66.93
CA PRO A 632 24.24 14.93 -67.07
C PRO A 632 23.31 15.96 -66.43
N VAL A 633 23.85 17.12 -66.01
CA VAL A 633 23.07 18.26 -65.49
C VAL A 633 22.67 19.27 -66.58
N SER A 634 23.17 19.12 -67.80
CA SER A 634 22.76 19.95 -68.93
C SER A 634 22.87 19.22 -70.28
N GLY A 635 22.13 19.70 -71.27
CA GLY A 635 22.16 19.18 -72.64
C GLY A 635 20.92 19.54 -73.46
N ASN A 636 20.84 19.02 -74.69
CA ASN A 636 19.71 19.27 -75.58
C ASN A 636 18.55 18.30 -75.33
N PRO A 637 17.28 18.71 -75.53
CA PRO A 637 16.14 17.81 -75.43
C PRO A 637 16.14 16.79 -76.59
N PRO A 638 15.74 15.53 -76.35
CA PRO A 638 15.41 14.93 -75.06
C PRO A 638 16.66 14.62 -74.22
N LEU A 639 16.77 15.21 -73.03
CA LEU A 639 17.88 15.01 -72.09
C LEU A 639 17.51 13.96 -71.05
N THR A 640 18.11 12.77 -71.13
CA THR A 640 17.97 11.75 -70.09
C THR A 640 19.02 11.94 -69.01
N VAL A 641 18.57 12.12 -67.77
CA VAL A 641 19.38 12.40 -66.58
C VAL A 641 19.25 11.22 -65.62
N GLN A 642 20.39 10.69 -65.17
CA GLN A 642 20.45 9.71 -64.09
C GLN A 642 20.66 10.44 -62.76
N PHE A 643 19.77 10.20 -61.79
CA PHE A 643 19.91 10.68 -60.41
C PHE A 643 20.49 9.58 -59.53
N THR A 644 21.36 9.97 -58.60
CA THR A 644 22.00 9.09 -57.61
C THR A 644 21.79 9.63 -56.21
N ASP A 645 21.22 8.84 -55.32
CA ASP A 645 21.06 9.19 -53.91
C ASP A 645 22.43 9.38 -53.23
N ALA A 646 22.53 10.42 -52.40
CA ALA A 646 23.70 10.74 -51.58
C ALA A 646 23.29 11.09 -50.13
N SER A 647 22.09 10.67 -49.74
CA SER A 647 21.55 10.87 -48.40
C SER A 647 22.22 9.95 -47.37
N ASP A 648 22.17 10.34 -46.10
CA ASP A 648 22.70 9.55 -44.97
C ASP A 648 21.56 9.14 -44.01
N GLY A 649 21.71 7.98 -43.36
CA GLY A 649 20.72 7.38 -42.46
C GLY A 649 20.00 6.13 -43.01
N ASN A 650 19.16 5.51 -42.16
CA ASN A 650 18.39 4.30 -42.51
C ASN A 650 17.07 4.66 -43.21
N ILE A 651 17.15 4.98 -44.50
CA ILE A 651 16.05 5.55 -45.28
C ILE A 651 15.03 4.47 -45.68
N MET A 652 13.76 4.71 -45.36
CA MET A 652 12.66 3.81 -45.69
C MET A 652 11.96 4.14 -47.01
N ARG A 653 11.92 5.43 -47.39
CA ARG A 653 11.17 5.87 -48.56
C ARG A 653 11.83 7.08 -49.22
N TYR A 654 11.68 7.14 -50.55
CA TYR A 654 12.17 8.22 -51.41
C TYR A 654 11.01 8.85 -52.21
N LEU A 655 11.12 10.14 -52.50
CA LEU A 655 10.29 10.85 -53.47
C LEU A 655 11.11 11.93 -54.18
N TYR A 656 11.46 11.65 -55.44
CA TYR A 656 12.01 12.65 -56.35
C TYR A 656 10.89 13.42 -57.04
N ARG A 657 11.02 14.74 -57.13
CA ARG A 657 10.22 15.60 -58.02
C ARG A 657 11.16 16.30 -58.99
N PHE A 658 10.97 16.08 -60.28
CA PHE A 658 11.92 16.49 -61.31
C PHE A 658 11.77 17.94 -61.78
N GLY A 659 10.73 18.66 -61.34
CA GLY A 659 10.49 20.06 -61.70
C GLY A 659 9.66 20.26 -62.97
N ASP A 660 9.30 19.19 -63.67
CA ASP A 660 8.52 19.21 -64.92
C ASP A 660 7.13 18.54 -64.80
N GLY A 661 6.69 18.31 -63.55
CA GLY A 661 5.44 17.63 -63.22
C GLY A 661 5.56 16.12 -62.99
N PHE A 662 6.71 15.51 -63.29
CA PHE A 662 6.95 14.08 -63.03
C PHE A 662 7.65 13.82 -61.69
N SER A 663 7.54 12.58 -61.21
CA SER A 663 8.13 12.13 -59.94
C SER A 663 8.55 10.66 -59.98
N SER A 664 9.37 10.24 -59.01
CA SER A 664 9.77 8.84 -58.82
C SER A 664 9.93 8.49 -57.35
N MET A 665 9.70 7.23 -56.99
CA MET A 665 9.97 6.68 -55.65
C MET A 665 11.21 5.77 -55.62
N SER A 666 11.92 5.62 -56.75
CA SER A 666 13.19 4.89 -56.80
C SER A 666 14.30 5.72 -56.13
N PRO A 667 15.25 5.10 -55.40
CA PRO A 667 16.40 5.80 -54.84
C PRO A 667 17.33 6.39 -55.92
N ASN A 668 17.44 5.73 -57.09
CA ASN A 668 18.33 6.15 -58.18
C ASN A 668 17.58 6.19 -59.54
N PRO A 669 16.65 7.14 -59.77
CA PRO A 669 15.83 7.16 -60.97
C PRO A 669 16.55 7.75 -62.20
N ALA A 670 16.18 7.26 -63.38
CA ALA A 670 16.45 7.95 -64.65
C ALA A 670 15.21 8.74 -65.09
N HIS A 671 15.38 9.99 -65.53
CA HIS A 671 14.28 10.83 -66.03
C HIS A 671 14.67 11.59 -67.30
N THR A 672 13.73 11.72 -68.24
CA THR A 672 13.98 12.38 -69.53
C THR A 672 13.21 13.69 -69.66
N TYR A 673 13.95 14.80 -69.72
CA TYR A 673 13.43 16.13 -69.97
C TYR A 673 13.34 16.42 -71.46
N ARG A 674 12.14 16.69 -71.97
CA ARG A 674 11.87 16.82 -73.42
C ARG A 674 11.69 18.24 -73.90
N ARG A 675 11.58 19.21 -72.99
CA ARG A 675 11.41 20.63 -73.31
C ARG A 675 12.61 21.43 -72.81
N PRO A 676 13.05 22.46 -73.54
CA PRO A 676 14.02 23.41 -73.02
C PRO A 676 13.49 24.08 -71.75
N GLY A 677 14.35 24.28 -70.77
CA GLY A 677 13.98 24.84 -69.48
C GLY A 677 15.02 24.57 -68.40
N ASN A 678 14.91 25.33 -67.31
CA ASN A 678 15.66 25.07 -66.08
C ASN A 678 14.73 24.38 -65.09
N TYR A 679 15.14 23.22 -64.59
CA TYR A 679 14.31 22.38 -63.73
C TYR A 679 14.89 22.30 -62.33
N THR A 680 14.10 22.73 -61.34
CA THR A 680 14.38 22.53 -59.92
C THR A 680 14.00 21.12 -59.51
N VAL A 681 14.96 20.38 -58.96
CA VAL A 681 14.75 18.99 -58.53
C VAL A 681 14.72 18.94 -57.01
N SER A 682 13.79 18.18 -56.44
CA SER A 682 13.78 17.88 -55.01
C SER A 682 13.75 16.39 -54.72
N LEU A 683 14.39 16.00 -53.61
CA LEU A 683 14.33 14.67 -53.02
C LEU A 683 13.80 14.80 -51.60
N THR A 684 12.69 14.12 -51.28
CA THR A 684 12.23 13.90 -49.91
C THR A 684 12.52 12.46 -49.49
N ILE A 685 13.14 12.27 -48.33
CA ILE A 685 13.38 10.97 -47.70
C ILE A 685 12.61 10.86 -46.39
N TRP A 686 12.21 9.65 -46.03
CA TRP A 686 11.57 9.33 -44.74
C TRP A 686 12.34 8.25 -44.01
N GLN A 687 12.45 8.40 -42.69
CA GLN A 687 13.03 7.44 -41.77
C GLN A 687 12.06 7.18 -40.62
N MET A 688 12.03 5.93 -40.14
CA MET A 688 11.33 5.56 -38.91
C MET A 688 12.33 5.46 -37.77
N ASP A 689 12.05 6.18 -36.69
CA ASP A 689 12.76 6.06 -35.42
C ASP A 689 11.75 5.59 -34.36
N GLY A 690 11.88 4.33 -33.93
CA GLY A 690 10.88 3.66 -33.10
C GLY A 690 9.48 3.66 -33.73
N ARG A 691 8.59 4.52 -33.21
CA ARG A 691 7.21 4.71 -33.70
C ARG A 691 6.98 6.03 -34.45
N THR A 692 8.02 6.84 -34.64
CA THR A 692 7.91 8.19 -35.21
C THR A 692 8.47 8.20 -36.63
N LEU A 693 7.66 8.68 -37.59
CA LEU A 693 8.06 8.84 -38.98
C LEU A 693 8.49 10.29 -39.23
N SER A 694 9.78 10.49 -39.53
CA SER A 694 10.38 11.80 -39.79
C SER A 694 10.79 11.95 -41.26
N SER A 695 10.79 13.17 -41.79
CA SER A 695 11.16 13.44 -43.19
C SER A 695 12.13 14.62 -43.36
N LYS A 696 13.02 14.53 -44.36
CA LYS A 696 13.90 15.62 -44.80
C LYS A 696 13.79 15.81 -46.30
N THR A 697 13.87 17.07 -46.76
CA THR A 697 13.81 17.40 -48.19
C THR A 697 15.04 18.20 -48.60
N MET A 698 15.71 17.77 -49.67
CA MET A 698 16.75 18.52 -50.37
C MET A 698 16.16 19.09 -51.66
N VAL A 699 16.45 20.37 -51.95
CA VAL A 699 16.03 21.06 -53.17
C VAL A 699 17.26 21.63 -53.86
N LYS A 700 17.47 21.27 -55.13
CA LYS A 700 18.50 21.87 -55.99
C LYS A 700 17.80 22.71 -57.06
N GLU A 701 17.87 24.03 -56.91
CA GLU A 701 17.23 24.98 -57.81
C GLU A 701 17.91 25.02 -59.17
N ASN A 702 17.12 25.06 -60.25
CA ASN A 702 17.61 25.11 -61.63
C ASN A 702 18.69 24.04 -61.94
N TYR A 703 18.60 22.89 -61.28
CA TYR A 703 19.67 21.90 -61.23
C TYR A 703 19.89 21.21 -62.57
N ILE A 704 18.83 20.97 -63.34
CA ILE A 704 18.92 20.44 -64.70
C ILE A 704 18.61 21.54 -65.71
N ARG A 705 19.55 21.80 -66.62
CA ARG A 705 19.43 22.83 -67.66
C ARG A 705 19.33 22.20 -69.05
N VAL A 706 18.14 22.24 -69.62
CA VAL A 706 17.87 21.73 -70.96
C VAL A 706 17.92 22.89 -71.95
N GLU A 707 18.92 22.89 -72.83
CA GLU A 707 19.22 23.97 -73.78
C GLU A 707 18.85 23.55 -75.21
N GLY A 708 18.67 24.50 -76.14
CA GLY A 708 18.40 24.21 -77.55
C GLY A 708 16.92 24.31 -77.97
N ALA A 709 16.63 23.99 -79.23
CA ALA A 709 15.27 24.04 -79.79
C ALA A 709 14.41 22.92 -79.18
N PRO A 710 13.07 23.09 -79.09
CA PRO A 710 12.19 22.01 -78.65
C PRO A 710 12.47 20.74 -79.45
N GLY A 711 12.78 19.64 -78.75
CA GLY A 711 12.82 18.33 -79.39
C GLY A 711 11.44 17.99 -79.98
N PRO A 712 11.34 17.06 -80.93
CA PRO A 712 10.06 16.55 -81.39
C PRO A 712 9.23 16.07 -80.18
N ASP A 713 8.05 16.65 -79.95
CA ASP A 713 7.12 16.22 -78.88
C ASP A 713 6.36 14.96 -79.33
N VAL A 714 7.14 13.90 -79.49
CA VAL A 714 6.69 12.62 -80.03
C VAL A 714 6.83 11.61 -78.90
N ARG A 715 5.78 10.81 -78.74
CA ARG A 715 5.79 9.68 -77.82
C ARG A 715 5.49 8.45 -78.65
N THR A 716 6.55 7.78 -79.09
CA THR A 716 6.43 6.55 -79.85
C THR A 716 5.81 5.47 -78.98
N ASN A 717 4.69 4.90 -79.41
CA ASN A 717 4.01 3.85 -78.68
C ASN A 717 3.21 2.95 -79.63
N PHE A 718 3.02 1.70 -79.25
CA PHE A 718 2.17 0.76 -79.97
C PHE A 718 1.53 -0.24 -79.02
N SER A 719 0.48 -0.92 -79.47
CA SER A 719 -0.09 -2.09 -78.80
C SER A 719 -0.19 -3.24 -79.80
N ALA A 720 -0.48 -4.44 -79.29
CA ALA A 720 -0.67 -5.63 -80.12
C ALA A 720 -1.74 -6.52 -79.51
N THR A 721 -2.54 -7.19 -80.34
CA THR A 721 -3.56 -8.15 -79.90
C THR A 721 -3.65 -9.32 -80.89
N PRO A 722 -3.60 -10.59 -80.44
CA PRO A 722 -3.20 -11.03 -79.10
C PRO A 722 -1.68 -10.89 -78.86
N VAL A 723 -1.23 -10.79 -77.61
CA VAL A 723 0.21 -10.80 -77.24
C VAL A 723 0.76 -12.21 -76.95
N SER A 724 -0.11 -13.23 -76.92
CA SER A 724 0.30 -14.63 -76.80
C SER A 724 -0.70 -15.61 -77.44
N GLY A 725 -0.23 -16.82 -77.80
CA GLY A 725 -1.05 -17.90 -78.37
C GLY A 725 -0.21 -18.99 -79.06
N THR A 726 -0.85 -19.96 -79.72
CA THR A 726 -0.16 -21.09 -80.38
C THR A 726 0.26 -20.78 -81.81
N ALA A 727 1.40 -21.30 -82.28
CA ALA A 727 1.83 -21.15 -83.67
C ALA A 727 0.88 -21.89 -84.66
N PRO A 728 0.50 -21.29 -85.82
CA PRO A 728 0.80 -19.93 -86.25
C PRO A 728 -0.10 -18.88 -85.57
N LEU A 729 0.50 -17.87 -84.93
CA LEU A 729 -0.20 -16.78 -84.25
C LEU A 729 -0.27 -15.53 -85.12
N GLN A 730 -1.46 -15.15 -85.58
CA GLN A 730 -1.69 -13.87 -86.24
C GLN A 730 -1.91 -12.78 -85.19
N VAL A 731 -1.09 -11.73 -85.21
CA VAL A 731 -1.11 -10.60 -84.28
C VAL A 731 -1.39 -9.30 -85.05
N ALA A 732 -2.39 -8.53 -84.59
CA ALA A 732 -2.65 -7.20 -85.08
C ALA A 732 -1.91 -6.17 -84.21
N PHE A 733 -1.13 -5.30 -84.84
CA PHE A 733 -0.44 -4.19 -84.17
C PHE A 733 -1.21 -2.89 -84.40
N THR A 734 -1.26 -2.05 -83.36
CA THR A 734 -1.87 -0.72 -83.44
C THR A 734 -0.85 0.33 -83.06
N GLY A 735 -0.53 1.22 -84.00
CA GLY A 735 0.37 2.34 -83.77
C GLY A 735 -0.32 3.48 -83.04
N THR A 736 0.05 3.71 -81.78
CA THR A 736 -0.55 4.72 -80.89
C THR A 736 0.39 5.89 -80.58
N SER A 737 1.42 6.08 -81.40
CA SER A 737 2.37 7.18 -81.26
C SER A 737 1.70 8.55 -81.40
N THR A 738 2.06 9.50 -80.53
CA THR A 738 1.59 10.91 -80.61
C THR A 738 2.60 11.79 -81.36
N GLY A 739 2.20 12.99 -81.78
CA GLY A 739 3.11 13.96 -82.43
C GLY A 739 3.14 13.90 -83.97
N SER A 740 2.03 13.51 -84.61
CA SER A 740 1.85 13.45 -86.07
C SER A 740 2.98 12.73 -86.85
N PRO A 741 3.22 11.44 -86.59
CA PRO A 741 4.18 10.65 -87.37
C PRO A 741 3.80 10.54 -88.84
N ILE A 742 4.79 10.71 -89.72
CA ILE A 742 4.63 10.65 -91.18
C ILE A 742 5.05 9.29 -91.76
N LEU A 743 5.90 8.53 -91.05
CA LEU A 743 6.34 7.18 -91.45
C LEU A 743 6.41 6.26 -90.23
N TRP A 744 6.17 4.97 -90.46
CA TRP A 744 6.21 3.90 -89.46
C TRP A 744 7.09 2.76 -89.97
N LYS A 745 7.79 2.08 -89.06
CA LYS A 745 8.53 0.85 -89.35
C LYS A 745 8.52 -0.06 -88.13
N TYR A 746 7.83 -1.18 -88.26
CA TYR A 746 7.89 -2.28 -87.30
C TYR A 746 8.97 -3.28 -87.71
N SER A 747 9.69 -3.79 -86.72
CA SER A 747 10.43 -5.06 -86.77
C SER A 747 9.80 -6.01 -85.76
N PHE A 748 9.36 -7.18 -86.23
CA PHE A 748 8.59 -8.11 -85.42
C PHE A 748 9.48 -9.07 -84.59
N GLY A 749 10.80 -9.00 -84.74
CA GLY A 749 11.74 -9.85 -83.99
C GLY A 749 11.97 -11.24 -84.58
N ASP A 750 11.28 -11.61 -85.66
CA ASP A 750 11.44 -12.88 -86.40
C ASP A 750 12.10 -12.71 -87.78
N GLY A 751 12.67 -11.52 -88.02
CA GLY A 751 13.29 -11.13 -89.29
C GLY A 751 12.36 -10.40 -90.27
N PHE A 752 11.05 -10.38 -90.01
CA PHE A 752 10.09 -9.63 -90.83
C PHE A 752 9.86 -8.20 -90.33
N MET A 753 9.49 -7.32 -91.25
CA MET A 753 9.24 -5.89 -91.01
C MET A 753 7.95 -5.42 -91.70
N SER A 754 7.38 -4.30 -91.25
CA SER A 754 6.27 -3.62 -91.93
C SER A 754 6.42 -2.11 -91.84
N THR A 755 5.94 -1.38 -92.84
CA THR A 755 5.89 0.09 -92.84
C THR A 755 4.48 0.66 -92.62
N GLN A 756 3.49 -0.20 -92.40
CA GLN A 756 2.13 0.24 -92.09
C GLN A 756 2.06 0.74 -90.63
N GLN A 757 1.18 1.71 -90.35
CA GLN A 757 0.90 2.14 -88.98
C GLN A 757 0.26 1.03 -88.13
N ASN A 758 -0.66 0.27 -88.74
CA ASN A 758 -1.44 -0.80 -88.09
C ASN A 758 -1.29 -2.13 -88.85
N PRO A 759 -0.11 -2.78 -88.85
CA PRO A 759 0.10 -4.02 -89.58
C PRO A 759 -0.51 -5.22 -88.87
N THR A 760 -0.80 -6.28 -89.64
CA THR A 760 -0.99 -7.64 -89.10
C THR A 760 0.22 -8.49 -89.47
N HIS A 761 0.70 -9.31 -88.54
CA HIS A 761 1.84 -10.20 -88.75
C HIS A 761 1.55 -11.59 -88.21
N THR A 762 2.05 -12.64 -88.86
CA THR A 762 1.82 -14.03 -88.44
C THR A 762 3.12 -14.70 -88.03
N TYR A 763 3.27 -14.98 -86.75
CA TYR A 763 4.41 -15.72 -86.21
C TYR A 763 4.18 -17.23 -86.38
N ARG A 764 5.02 -17.88 -87.19
CA ARG A 764 4.84 -19.29 -87.60
C ARG A 764 5.55 -20.31 -86.71
N ARG A 765 6.41 -19.87 -85.79
CA ARG A 765 7.20 -20.73 -84.91
C ARG A 765 7.00 -20.31 -83.46
N PRO A 766 7.03 -21.25 -82.50
CA PRO A 766 7.09 -20.91 -81.08
C PRO A 766 8.34 -20.10 -80.72
N GLY A 767 8.22 -19.18 -79.77
CA GLY A 767 9.30 -18.30 -79.31
C GLY A 767 8.80 -16.99 -78.68
N ASN A 768 9.72 -16.28 -78.03
CA ASN A 768 9.49 -14.93 -77.51
C ASN A 768 10.08 -13.90 -78.48
N TYR A 769 9.26 -12.96 -78.92
CA TYR A 769 9.64 -11.99 -79.95
C TYR A 769 9.66 -10.57 -79.39
N THR A 770 10.82 -9.92 -79.52
CA THR A 770 11.00 -8.50 -79.23
C THR A 770 10.52 -7.67 -80.41
N VAL A 771 9.52 -6.80 -80.18
CA VAL A 771 8.94 -5.96 -81.22
C VAL A 771 9.48 -4.54 -81.09
N LYS A 772 9.95 -3.99 -82.21
CA LYS A 772 10.50 -2.64 -82.31
C LYS A 772 9.67 -1.81 -83.26
N LEU A 773 9.27 -0.61 -82.83
CA LEU A 773 8.64 0.39 -83.68
C LEU A 773 9.54 1.61 -83.79
N THR A 774 9.89 1.99 -85.01
CA THR A 774 10.48 3.28 -85.35
C THR A 774 9.46 4.13 -86.09
N VAL A 775 9.30 5.38 -85.69
CA VAL A 775 8.49 6.37 -86.42
C VAL A 775 9.34 7.55 -86.84
N TRP A 776 8.97 8.19 -87.95
CA TRP A 776 9.55 9.46 -88.40
C TRP A 776 8.50 10.56 -88.40
N MET A 777 8.92 11.80 -88.18
CA MET A 777 8.12 13.01 -88.37
C MET A 777 8.98 14.20 -88.80
N ILE A 778 8.32 15.29 -89.15
CA ILE A 778 8.94 16.60 -89.28
C ILE A 778 8.99 17.24 -87.89
N GLY A 779 10.21 17.49 -87.39
CA GLY A 779 10.44 18.21 -86.14
C GLY A 779 10.11 19.71 -86.27
N PRO A 780 10.08 20.46 -85.16
CA PRO A 780 9.79 21.90 -85.16
C PRO A 780 10.76 22.74 -85.99
N ASP A 781 11.95 22.20 -86.28
CA ASP A 781 13.00 22.78 -87.12
C ASP A 781 12.88 22.42 -88.62
N SER A 782 11.74 21.85 -89.02
CA SER A 782 11.48 21.36 -90.38
C SER A 782 12.40 20.23 -90.85
N LYS A 783 13.16 19.59 -89.94
CA LYS A 783 14.00 18.43 -90.28
C LYS A 783 13.29 17.12 -89.95
N LEU A 784 13.69 16.06 -90.66
CA LEU A 784 13.21 14.71 -90.38
C LEU A 784 13.81 14.21 -89.06
N ALA A 785 12.95 13.90 -88.10
CA ALA A 785 13.31 13.31 -86.81
C ALA A 785 12.77 11.88 -86.71
N THR A 786 13.44 11.05 -85.90
CA THR A 786 13.07 9.64 -85.70
C THR A 786 13.03 9.29 -84.23
N GLU A 787 12.02 8.57 -83.78
CA GLU A 787 11.97 7.99 -82.44
C GLU A 787 11.66 6.50 -82.54
N THR A 788 12.20 5.72 -81.60
CA THR A 788 12.11 4.27 -81.61
C THR A 788 11.78 3.76 -80.22
N ILE A 789 10.82 2.85 -80.13
CA ILE A 789 10.50 2.10 -78.92
C ILE A 789 10.68 0.61 -79.18
N GLU A 790 11.20 -0.09 -78.18
CA GLU A 790 11.45 -1.54 -78.21
C GLU A 790 10.75 -2.18 -77.01
N ARG A 791 10.00 -3.24 -77.25
CA ARG A 791 9.38 -4.05 -76.20
C ARG A 791 9.94 -5.46 -76.27
N VAL A 792 10.81 -5.77 -75.31
CA VAL A 792 11.50 -7.06 -75.22
C VAL A 792 10.51 -8.16 -74.88
N ASN A 793 10.58 -9.29 -75.60
CA ASN A 793 9.69 -10.46 -75.42
C ASN A 793 8.19 -10.13 -75.42
N TYR A 794 7.79 -9.14 -76.23
CA TYR A 794 6.43 -8.59 -76.21
C TYR A 794 5.37 -9.55 -76.76
N ILE A 795 5.73 -10.43 -77.70
CA ILE A 795 4.84 -11.49 -78.21
C ILE A 795 5.39 -12.85 -77.80
N THR A 796 4.55 -13.68 -77.19
CA THR A 796 4.90 -15.05 -76.78
C THR A 796 4.11 -16.07 -77.61
N VAL A 797 4.79 -16.82 -78.46
CA VAL A 797 4.18 -17.89 -79.27
C VAL A 797 4.55 -19.23 -78.66
N THR A 798 3.53 -20.04 -78.36
CA THR A 798 3.66 -21.38 -77.78
C THR A 798 3.53 -22.48 -78.82
#